data_AF-A0A6A4Z5L3-F1
#
_entry.id   AF-A0A6A4Z5L3-F1
#
_cell.length_a   1.000
_cell.length_b   1.000
_cell.length_c   1.000
_cell.angle_alpha   90.00
_cell.angle_beta   90.00
_cell.angle_gamma   90.00
#
_symmetry.space_group_name_H-M   'P 1'
#
loop_
_entity.id
_entity.type
_entity.pdbx_description
1 polymer ?
#
loop_
_entity_poly.entity_id
_entity_poly.type
_entity_poly.pdbx_seq_one_letter_code
_entity_poly.pdbx_strand_id
1 'polypeptide(L)'
;MDKYEGSVFVGGRVAYFAQQSWIQNATIRENILFAKPYDAVKYRKVLDACALTKDMDSFPAGDRTEIGLKGVNLSGGQKARVSLARACYSDADIFVFDAPLSALDAIVANEVFQKCFLGLLKDKTVILVTHNPDVIESPAIDRSFLIRNGELIESTTDKPRAHTTPLVSPLRARRGYWDDVDEETWTLLQAEPLRTNDLLITPSASTPYTFQEAAMIFTPRRKTSSNIVAATAQETLIVAEERAEGRVSKQVVAAYLSAVGGWFAMFVMLFWTVATEGIRVGGDMWLTHWTNMAHTKTYDEFRADSNVNMSIYAGFILLTCVFTVVQVYVVLMYGLRGSTQLFKNMLNGVIQAPMRFFDTNPIGRILNRFGDDIFQCDMQLPLSFAPILVETAMGLSKLVTSVVIVRWMGLLIPPLMFVYFKLGQYFLAPLREVNRIKKITLSPLLTLVSEGIDGTVIIRAFGDKYARRFVRVHDHDVNVYSASSFAFATLNQWFSLRVGFVSNTIVFAILIGAVVMSKNLSQGIIGLVITYGLNIPANLANLVNMWAQLETALIAPERLHEYSNVPHEGERETKPEVQEAMGSAWPTQGRVEFDKVSFRYKPDDPLVLKNVSFSIQGGEKIGVVGRTGAGKSSLMMALFRINDVAEGAILIDGIDSATVGLRQLRSSLAIIPQNPVLFKGTLRNYMDPFEE
;
A
#
# COMPACT_ATOMS: atom_id res chain seq x y z
N MET A 1 -14.54 -19.65 17.95
CA MET A 1 -15.52 -20.73 18.19
C MET A 1 -14.93 -21.58 19.29
N ASP A 2 -15.61 -21.65 20.41
CA ASP A 2 -15.16 -22.42 21.56
C ASP A 2 -16.03 -23.67 21.67
N LYS A 3 -15.39 -24.82 21.91
CA LYS A 3 -16.10 -26.10 22.07
C LYS A 3 -16.86 -26.08 23.39
N TYR A 4 -18.17 -26.27 23.36
CA TYR A 4 -19.01 -26.32 24.56
C TYR A 4 -18.94 -27.70 25.24
N GLU A 5 -19.18 -28.79 24.50
CA GLU A 5 -19.21 -30.16 25.01
C GLU A 5 -18.54 -31.16 24.03
N GLY A 6 -18.31 -32.40 24.46
CA GLY A 6 -17.70 -33.47 23.66
C GLY A 6 -16.17 -33.52 23.70
N SER A 7 -15.59 -34.59 23.14
CA SER A 7 -14.13 -34.78 23.03
C SER A 7 -13.72 -34.94 21.56
N VAL A 8 -12.60 -34.31 21.19
CA VAL A 8 -12.02 -34.38 19.85
C VAL A 8 -10.54 -34.65 20.04
N PHE A 9 -10.05 -35.72 19.41
CA PHE A 9 -8.63 -36.09 19.44
C PHE A 9 -8.07 -36.06 18.03
N VAL A 10 -6.87 -35.48 17.89
CA VAL A 10 -6.15 -35.39 16.61
C VAL A 10 -4.74 -35.95 16.82
N GLY A 11 -4.51 -37.15 16.32
CA GLY A 11 -3.21 -37.82 16.41
C GLY A 11 -2.35 -37.57 15.17
N GLY A 12 -1.64 -36.45 15.07
CA GLY A 12 -0.74 -36.16 13.94
C GLY A 12 -0.61 -34.69 13.57
N ARG A 13 0.22 -34.40 12.56
CA ARG A 13 0.32 -33.07 11.95
C ARG A 13 -0.82 -32.87 10.96
N VAL A 14 -1.41 -31.68 10.99
CA VAL A 14 -2.52 -31.29 10.11
C VAL A 14 -2.03 -30.36 9.02
N ALA A 15 -2.43 -30.60 7.78
CA ALA A 15 -2.38 -29.63 6.70
C ALA A 15 -3.80 -29.14 6.42
N TYR A 16 -3.95 -27.82 6.34
CA TYR A 16 -5.25 -27.20 6.11
C TYR A 16 -5.24 -26.40 4.81
N PHE A 17 -6.31 -26.58 4.04
CA PHE A 17 -6.64 -25.78 2.87
C PHE A 17 -7.97 -25.07 3.14
N ALA A 18 -7.93 -23.75 3.19
CA ALA A 18 -9.12 -22.92 3.39
C ALA A 18 -9.85 -22.67 2.07
N GLN A 19 -11.18 -22.49 2.15
CA GLN A 19 -12.02 -22.14 1.00
C GLN A 19 -11.53 -20.87 0.30
N GLN A 20 -11.12 -19.85 1.07
CA GLN A 20 -10.42 -18.68 0.55
C GLN A 20 -8.90 -18.90 0.61
N SER A 21 -8.26 -18.95 -0.55
CA SER A 21 -6.82 -19.18 -0.65
C SER A 21 -6.03 -17.97 -0.13
N TRP A 22 -5.17 -18.21 0.86
CA TRP A 22 -4.23 -17.21 1.39
C TRP A 22 -2.83 -17.40 0.78
N ILE A 23 -2.30 -16.35 0.17
CA ILE A 23 -1.01 -16.34 -0.55
C ILE A 23 -0.14 -15.20 0.01
N GLN A 24 1.10 -15.51 0.38
CA GLN A 24 2.08 -14.54 0.90
C GLN A 24 2.70 -13.74 -0.23
N ASN A 25 3.12 -12.50 0.04
CA ASN A 25 3.94 -11.69 -0.88
C ASN A 25 5.36 -12.25 -0.96
N ALA A 26 5.51 -13.31 -1.75
CA ALA A 26 6.72 -14.09 -1.94
C ALA A 26 6.65 -14.80 -3.30
N THR A 27 7.70 -15.50 -3.71
CA THR A 27 7.67 -16.28 -4.95
C THR A 27 6.67 -17.44 -4.87
N ILE A 28 6.23 -17.97 -6.02
CA ILE A 28 5.38 -19.17 -6.06
C ILE A 28 6.04 -20.34 -5.33
N ARG A 29 7.35 -20.52 -5.56
CA ARG A 29 8.15 -21.53 -4.87
C ARG A 29 8.11 -21.35 -3.35
N GLU A 30 8.36 -20.15 -2.83
CA GLU A 30 8.34 -19.89 -1.39
C GLU A 30 6.96 -20.11 -0.77
N ASN A 31 5.90 -19.78 -1.52
CA ASN A 31 4.52 -20.06 -1.12
C ASN A 31 4.24 -21.56 -1.01
N ILE A 32 4.73 -22.39 -1.93
CA ILE A 32 4.54 -23.85 -1.91
C ILE A 32 5.43 -24.51 -0.85
N LEU A 33 6.71 -24.13 -0.78
CA LEU A 33 7.65 -24.68 0.19
C LEU A 33 7.26 -24.32 1.62
N PHE A 34 6.78 -23.08 1.81
CA PHE A 34 6.36 -22.56 3.10
C PHE A 34 7.45 -22.82 4.16
N ALA A 35 8.68 -22.36 3.93
CA ALA A 35 9.85 -22.61 4.78
C ALA A 35 10.27 -24.07 5.04
N LYS A 36 9.76 -25.03 4.28
CA LYS A 36 10.41 -26.35 4.20
C LYS A 36 11.61 -26.30 3.23
N PRO A 37 12.62 -27.15 3.45
CA PRO A 37 13.71 -27.31 2.50
C PRO A 37 13.19 -27.67 1.10
N TYR A 38 13.88 -27.18 0.08
CA TYR A 38 13.57 -27.49 -1.30
C TYR A 38 14.07 -28.90 -1.65
N ASP A 39 13.14 -29.79 -1.98
CA ASP A 39 13.39 -31.12 -2.52
C ASP A 39 12.85 -31.14 -3.95
N ALA A 40 13.76 -31.15 -4.93
CA ALA A 40 13.39 -31.07 -6.34
C ALA A 40 12.48 -32.21 -6.80
N VAL A 41 12.68 -33.42 -6.27
CA VAL A 41 11.91 -34.61 -6.67
C VAL A 41 10.50 -34.51 -6.10
N LYS A 42 10.39 -34.23 -4.80
CA LYS A 42 9.09 -34.04 -4.14
C LYS A 42 8.33 -32.85 -4.73
N TYR A 43 9.03 -31.74 -4.96
CA TYR A 43 8.44 -30.51 -5.50
C TYR A 43 7.83 -30.76 -6.90
N ARG A 44 8.56 -31.40 -7.81
CA ARG A 44 8.07 -31.73 -9.15
C ARG A 44 6.85 -32.67 -9.11
N LYS A 45 6.86 -33.66 -8.21
CA LYS A 45 5.70 -34.56 -8.00
C LYS A 45 4.47 -33.80 -7.53
N VAL A 46 4.63 -32.89 -6.57
CA VAL A 46 3.53 -32.05 -6.06
C VAL A 46 3.00 -31.13 -7.16
N LEU A 47 3.86 -30.52 -7.98
CA LEU A 47 3.43 -29.68 -9.09
C LEU A 47 2.60 -30.44 -10.13
N ASP A 48 3.02 -31.65 -10.51
CA ASP A 48 2.27 -32.48 -11.45
C ASP A 48 0.95 -32.97 -10.85
N ALA A 49 0.95 -33.39 -9.58
CA ALA A 49 -0.26 -33.83 -8.89
C ALA A 49 -1.31 -32.72 -8.76
N CYS A 50 -0.88 -31.47 -8.52
CA CYS A 50 -1.75 -30.31 -8.46
C CYS A 50 -2.02 -29.66 -9.83
N ALA A 51 -1.63 -30.31 -10.94
CA ALA A 51 -1.80 -29.82 -12.31
C ALA A 51 -1.21 -28.41 -12.56
N LEU A 52 -0.15 -28.01 -11.84
CA LEU A 52 0.47 -26.69 -11.95
C LEU A 52 1.55 -26.60 -13.03
N THR A 53 1.99 -27.72 -13.59
CA THR A 53 3.13 -27.77 -14.53
C THR A 53 2.95 -26.81 -15.71
N LYS A 54 1.74 -26.76 -16.31
CA LYS A 54 1.44 -25.88 -17.44
C LYS A 54 1.38 -24.40 -17.04
N ASP A 55 1.01 -24.08 -15.81
CA ASP A 55 1.03 -22.70 -15.32
C ASP A 55 2.46 -22.21 -15.09
N MET A 56 3.36 -23.09 -14.66
CA MET A 56 4.78 -22.73 -14.52
C MET A 56 5.39 -22.31 -15.85
N ASP A 57 4.98 -22.92 -16.95
CA ASP A 57 5.44 -22.55 -18.29
C ASP A 57 4.88 -21.19 -18.75
N SER A 58 3.74 -20.76 -18.21
CA SER A 58 3.11 -19.48 -18.57
C SER A 58 3.56 -18.30 -17.69
N PHE A 59 4.14 -18.57 -16.51
CA PHE A 59 4.65 -17.52 -15.64
C PHE A 59 5.98 -16.94 -16.15
N PRO A 60 6.18 -15.60 -16.10
CA PRO A 60 7.37 -14.94 -16.65
C PRO A 60 8.73 -15.49 -16.19
N ALA A 61 8.82 -15.88 -14.91
CA ALA A 61 10.01 -16.50 -14.32
C ALA A 61 9.72 -17.89 -13.74
N GLY A 62 8.72 -18.59 -14.30
CA GLY A 62 8.28 -19.88 -13.81
C GLY A 62 7.93 -19.86 -12.32
N ASP A 63 8.45 -20.81 -11.56
CA ASP A 63 8.19 -20.93 -10.12
C ASP A 63 8.85 -19.85 -9.24
N ARG A 64 9.77 -19.05 -9.81
CA ARG A 64 10.42 -17.91 -9.13
C ARG A 64 9.66 -16.61 -9.30
N THR A 65 8.58 -16.60 -10.07
CA THR A 65 7.76 -15.41 -10.27
C THR A 65 7.27 -14.87 -8.93
N GLU A 66 7.51 -13.58 -8.68
CA GLU A 66 7.03 -12.91 -7.46
C GLU A 66 5.51 -12.74 -7.50
N ILE A 67 4.86 -13.18 -6.42
CA ILE A 67 3.43 -13.03 -6.24
C ILE A 67 3.18 -11.79 -5.38
N GLY A 68 2.37 -10.86 -5.88
CA GLY A 68 1.97 -9.69 -5.11
C GLY A 68 1.11 -10.02 -3.88
N LEU A 69 0.98 -9.04 -2.99
CA LEU A 69 0.05 -9.03 -1.85
C LEU A 69 -1.28 -9.71 -2.17
N LYS A 70 -1.70 -10.67 -1.33
CA LYS A 70 -2.95 -11.46 -1.48
C LYS A 70 -3.08 -12.23 -2.80
N GLY A 71 -1.97 -12.43 -3.50
CA GLY A 71 -1.94 -13.12 -4.78
C GLY A 71 -2.66 -12.41 -5.91
N VAL A 72 -2.74 -11.07 -5.92
CA VAL A 72 -3.46 -10.29 -6.96
C VAL A 72 -3.15 -10.77 -8.40
N ASN A 73 -1.93 -11.27 -8.63
CA ASN A 73 -1.47 -11.68 -9.96
C ASN A 73 -1.90 -13.10 -10.39
N LEU A 74 -2.60 -13.86 -9.54
CA LEU A 74 -3.02 -15.24 -9.80
C LEU A 74 -4.55 -15.32 -9.99
N SER A 75 -5.00 -16.13 -10.95
CA SER A 75 -6.44 -16.45 -11.08
C SER A 75 -6.95 -17.26 -9.87
N GLY A 76 -8.26 -17.28 -9.64
CA GLY A 76 -8.86 -18.05 -8.53
C GLY A 76 -8.42 -19.53 -8.51
N GLY A 77 -8.46 -20.19 -9.68
CA GLY A 77 -8.00 -21.58 -9.82
C GLY A 77 -6.48 -21.76 -9.65
N GLN A 78 -5.66 -20.76 -9.99
CA GLN A 78 -4.22 -20.79 -9.71
C GLN A 78 -3.93 -20.61 -8.22
N LYS A 79 -4.60 -19.68 -7.54
CA LYS A 79 -4.49 -19.51 -6.08
C LYS A 79 -4.85 -20.80 -5.34
N ALA A 80 -5.95 -21.43 -5.74
CA ALA A 80 -6.38 -22.71 -5.19
C ALA A 80 -5.29 -23.77 -5.40
N ARG A 81 -4.78 -23.96 -6.62
CA ARG A 81 -3.75 -24.99 -6.86
C ARG A 81 -2.43 -24.72 -6.14
N VAL A 82 -1.99 -23.46 -6.00
CA VAL A 82 -0.80 -23.10 -5.20
C VAL A 82 -1.01 -23.39 -3.71
N SER A 83 -2.19 -23.07 -3.17
CA SER A 83 -2.55 -23.39 -1.78
C SER A 83 -2.63 -24.92 -1.55
N LEU A 84 -3.16 -25.66 -2.52
CA LEU A 84 -3.21 -27.12 -2.49
C LEU A 84 -1.80 -27.72 -2.53
N ALA A 85 -0.94 -27.21 -3.41
CA ALA A 85 0.46 -27.62 -3.50
C ALA A 85 1.21 -27.33 -2.19
N ARG A 86 0.95 -26.19 -1.53
CA ARG A 86 1.49 -25.89 -0.19
C ARG A 86 1.10 -26.95 0.83
N ALA A 87 -0.19 -27.29 0.89
CA ALA A 87 -0.69 -28.33 1.79
C ALA A 87 0.00 -29.67 1.49
N CYS A 88 0.03 -30.11 0.23
CA CYS A 88 0.65 -31.38 -0.19
C CYS A 88 2.15 -31.44 0.09
N TYR A 89 2.88 -30.35 -0.18
CA TYR A 89 4.32 -30.28 0.08
C TYR A 89 4.66 -30.36 1.57
N SER A 90 3.75 -29.90 2.43
CA SER A 90 3.88 -30.02 3.87
C SER A 90 3.94 -31.48 4.34
N ASP A 91 3.43 -32.44 3.58
CA ASP A 91 3.49 -33.88 3.92
C ASP A 91 3.04 -34.15 5.36
N ALA A 92 1.89 -33.56 5.69
CA ALA A 92 1.18 -33.78 6.93
C ALA A 92 0.59 -35.20 6.98
N ASP A 93 0.03 -35.54 8.13
CA ASP A 93 -0.58 -36.85 8.36
C ASP A 93 -2.08 -36.82 8.05
N ILE A 94 -2.72 -35.68 8.36
CA ILE A 94 -4.13 -35.41 8.14
C ILE A 94 -4.26 -34.17 7.27
N PHE A 95 -5.03 -34.28 6.19
CA PHE A 95 -5.33 -33.18 5.29
C PHE A 95 -6.79 -32.79 5.43
N VAL A 96 -7.06 -31.51 5.70
CA VAL A 96 -8.41 -30.95 5.76
C VAL A 96 -8.57 -29.98 4.60
N PHE A 97 -9.41 -30.34 3.63
CA PHE A 97 -9.65 -29.56 2.43
C PHE A 97 -11.06 -28.99 2.40
N ASP A 98 -11.17 -27.66 2.42
CA ASP A 98 -12.44 -26.95 2.31
C ASP A 98 -12.71 -26.51 0.86
N ALA A 99 -13.56 -27.25 0.15
CA ALA A 99 -13.96 -27.02 -1.24
C ALA A 99 -12.82 -26.79 -2.26
N PRO A 100 -11.76 -27.62 -2.31
CA PRO A 100 -10.54 -27.36 -3.09
C PRO A 100 -10.73 -27.39 -4.61
N LEU A 101 -11.80 -28.03 -5.11
CA LEU A 101 -12.07 -28.17 -6.55
C LEU A 101 -13.03 -27.11 -7.10
N SER A 102 -13.65 -26.30 -6.24
CA SER A 102 -14.72 -25.36 -6.61
C SER A 102 -14.28 -24.28 -7.61
N ALA A 103 -13.00 -23.88 -7.57
CA ALA A 103 -12.44 -22.85 -8.43
C ALA A 103 -11.78 -23.41 -9.71
N LEU A 104 -11.89 -24.72 -9.97
CA LEU A 104 -11.23 -25.40 -11.09
C LEU A 104 -12.24 -25.81 -12.17
N ASP A 105 -11.83 -25.79 -13.44
CA ASP A 105 -12.65 -26.36 -14.50
C ASP A 105 -12.71 -27.89 -14.39
N ALA A 106 -13.73 -28.52 -14.97
CA ALA A 106 -13.99 -29.95 -14.81
C ALA A 106 -12.81 -30.85 -15.23
N ILE A 107 -12.02 -30.45 -16.24
CA ILE A 107 -10.88 -31.24 -16.72
C ILE A 107 -9.76 -31.19 -15.67
N VAL A 108 -9.40 -29.97 -15.23
CA VAL A 108 -8.36 -29.77 -14.21
C VAL A 108 -8.79 -30.37 -12.87
N ALA A 109 -10.07 -30.21 -12.49
CA ALA A 109 -10.62 -30.78 -11.27
C ALA A 109 -10.51 -32.32 -11.27
N ASN A 110 -10.82 -32.97 -12.38
CA ASN A 110 -10.67 -34.42 -12.52
C ASN A 110 -9.18 -34.84 -12.50
N GLU A 111 -8.29 -34.08 -13.15
CA GLU A 111 -6.85 -34.35 -13.10
C GLU A 111 -6.30 -34.26 -11.66
N VAL A 112 -6.67 -33.21 -10.91
CA VAL A 112 -6.31 -33.06 -9.50
C VAL A 112 -6.92 -34.18 -8.66
N PHE A 113 -8.17 -34.55 -8.89
CA PHE A 113 -8.82 -35.64 -8.16
C PHE A 113 -8.05 -36.96 -8.32
N GLN A 114 -7.71 -37.32 -9.55
CA GLN A 114 -7.01 -38.56 -9.88
C GLN A 114 -5.53 -38.56 -9.44
N LYS A 115 -4.78 -37.49 -9.74
CA LYS A 115 -3.34 -37.44 -9.44
C LYS A 115 -3.02 -37.04 -8.01
N CYS A 116 -3.78 -36.11 -7.41
CA CYS A 116 -3.52 -35.61 -6.07
C CYS A 116 -4.20 -36.47 -4.99
N PHE A 117 -5.54 -36.54 -5.01
CA PHE A 117 -6.27 -37.22 -3.92
C PHE A 117 -6.13 -38.73 -3.99
N LEU A 118 -6.33 -39.34 -5.18
CA LEU A 118 -6.22 -40.80 -5.36
C LEU A 118 -4.78 -41.29 -5.62
N GLY A 119 -3.86 -40.38 -5.95
CA GLY A 119 -2.46 -40.67 -6.24
C GLY A 119 -1.54 -40.27 -5.11
N LEU A 120 -1.12 -39.01 -5.11
CA LEU A 120 -0.13 -38.45 -4.18
C LEU A 120 -0.51 -38.66 -2.70
N LEU A 121 -1.80 -38.52 -2.36
CA LEU A 121 -2.31 -38.60 -0.98
C LEU A 121 -2.97 -39.94 -0.65
N LYS A 122 -2.81 -40.97 -1.49
CA LYS A 122 -3.47 -42.28 -1.34
C LYS A 122 -3.31 -42.90 0.05
N ASP A 123 -2.13 -42.75 0.65
CA ASP A 123 -1.81 -43.36 1.94
C ASP A 123 -1.97 -42.39 3.14
N LYS A 124 -2.61 -41.23 2.93
CA LYS A 124 -2.82 -40.18 3.93
C LYS A 124 -4.30 -40.10 4.33
N THR A 125 -4.58 -39.56 5.52
CA THR A 125 -5.96 -39.27 5.94
C THR A 125 -6.41 -37.97 5.29
N VAL A 126 -7.46 -38.02 4.46
CA VAL A 126 -7.98 -36.85 3.74
C VAL A 126 -9.44 -36.62 4.13
N ILE A 127 -9.72 -35.44 4.69
CA ILE A 127 -11.08 -34.94 4.96
C ILE A 127 -11.37 -33.88 3.90
N LEU A 128 -12.35 -34.14 3.04
CA LEU A 128 -12.70 -33.29 1.91
C LEU A 128 -14.14 -32.77 2.06
N VAL A 129 -14.30 -31.46 2.15
CA VAL A 129 -15.60 -30.79 2.04
C VAL A 129 -15.84 -30.49 0.56
N THR A 130 -16.95 -30.96 0.01
CA THR A 130 -17.28 -30.78 -1.42
C THR A 130 -18.80 -30.73 -1.62
N HIS A 131 -19.22 -30.00 -2.65
CA HIS A 131 -20.60 -29.97 -3.16
C HIS A 131 -20.70 -30.59 -4.57
N ASN A 132 -19.60 -31.14 -5.10
CA ASN A 132 -19.57 -31.73 -6.44
C ASN A 132 -20.15 -33.16 -6.39
N PRO A 133 -21.29 -33.44 -7.06
CA PRO A 133 -21.92 -34.76 -7.05
C PRO A 133 -21.01 -35.84 -7.63
N ASP A 134 -20.21 -35.55 -8.66
CA ASP A 134 -19.29 -36.53 -9.27
C ASP A 134 -18.25 -37.05 -8.28
N VAL A 135 -17.83 -36.17 -7.35
CA VAL A 135 -16.91 -36.54 -6.28
C VAL A 135 -17.66 -37.33 -5.23
N ILE A 136 -18.81 -36.85 -4.77
CA ILE A 136 -19.62 -37.45 -3.69
C ILE A 136 -20.07 -38.88 -4.06
N GLU A 137 -20.45 -39.11 -5.30
CA GLU A 137 -20.90 -40.41 -5.82
C GLU A 137 -19.73 -41.31 -6.25
N SER A 138 -18.50 -40.80 -6.22
CA SER A 138 -17.32 -41.54 -6.65
C SER A 138 -17.13 -42.82 -5.82
N PRO A 139 -16.81 -43.97 -6.46
CA PRO A 139 -16.52 -45.21 -5.74
C PRO A 139 -15.21 -45.13 -4.94
N ALA A 140 -14.42 -44.07 -5.12
CA ALA A 140 -13.15 -43.87 -4.43
C ALA A 140 -13.30 -43.22 -3.04
N ILE A 141 -14.51 -42.82 -2.64
CA ILE A 141 -14.78 -42.29 -1.30
C ILE A 141 -15.00 -43.44 -0.33
N ASP A 142 -14.18 -43.48 0.73
CA ASP A 142 -14.30 -44.47 1.81
C ASP A 142 -15.52 -44.20 2.72
N ARG A 143 -15.76 -42.93 3.09
CA ARG A 143 -16.89 -42.48 3.94
C ARG A 143 -17.40 -41.10 3.53
N SER A 144 -18.70 -40.89 3.63
CA SER A 144 -19.40 -39.63 3.40
C SER A 144 -20.26 -39.24 4.61
N PHE A 145 -20.35 -37.94 4.87
CA PHE A 145 -21.14 -37.34 5.96
C PHE A 145 -21.98 -36.19 5.39
N LEU A 146 -23.30 -36.23 5.58
CA LEU A 146 -24.22 -35.17 5.18
C LEU A 146 -24.61 -34.35 6.41
N ILE A 147 -24.27 -33.06 6.40
CA ILE A 147 -24.63 -32.13 7.48
C ILE A 147 -25.71 -31.17 6.97
N ARG A 148 -26.79 -30.98 7.73
CA ARG A 148 -27.86 -30.00 7.44
C ARG A 148 -28.25 -29.29 8.73
N ASN A 149 -28.38 -27.96 8.69
CA ASN A 149 -28.74 -27.14 9.85
C ASN A 149 -27.86 -27.35 11.11
N GLY A 150 -26.58 -27.72 10.91
CA GLY A 150 -25.65 -27.98 12.01
C GLY A 150 -25.72 -29.40 12.58
N GLU A 151 -26.57 -30.27 12.05
CA GLU A 151 -26.74 -31.66 12.49
C GLU A 151 -26.26 -32.65 11.41
N LEU A 152 -25.67 -33.77 11.84
CA LEU A 152 -25.30 -34.88 10.95
C LEU A 152 -26.55 -35.70 10.62
N ILE A 153 -26.96 -35.73 9.35
CA ILE A 153 -28.18 -36.37 8.88
C ILE A 153 -27.92 -37.79 8.35
N GLU A 154 -26.88 -37.95 7.52
CA GLU A 154 -26.53 -39.23 6.91
C GLU A 154 -25.03 -39.48 7.03
N SER A 155 -24.66 -40.75 7.23
CA SER A 155 -23.27 -41.21 7.20
C SER A 155 -23.20 -42.59 6.59
N THR A 156 -22.23 -42.82 5.70
CA THR A 156 -22.01 -44.14 5.08
C THR A 156 -21.08 -45.02 5.91
N THR A 157 -21.27 -46.34 5.82
CA THR A 157 -20.41 -47.35 6.45
C THR A 157 -19.11 -47.55 5.67
N ASP A 158 -18.10 -48.15 6.32
CA ASP A 158 -16.81 -48.46 5.70
C ASP A 158 -16.96 -49.29 4.42
N LYS A 159 -16.58 -48.70 3.28
CA LYS A 159 -16.39 -49.45 2.03
C LYS A 159 -14.97 -50.02 1.98
N PRO A 160 -14.78 -51.25 1.43
CA PRO A 160 -13.44 -51.76 1.19
C PRO A 160 -12.71 -50.85 0.18
N ARG A 161 -11.48 -50.45 0.50
CA ARG A 161 -10.66 -49.61 -0.36
C ARG A 161 -10.50 -50.25 -1.74
N ALA A 162 -10.95 -49.57 -2.78
CA ALA A 162 -10.66 -49.99 -4.15
C ALA A 162 -9.15 -49.84 -4.42
N HIS A 163 -8.45 -50.96 -4.64
CA HIS A 163 -7.03 -50.95 -4.96
C HIS A 163 -6.79 -50.52 -6.41
N THR A 164 -6.87 -49.21 -6.68
CA THR A 164 -6.44 -48.64 -7.96
C THR A 164 -4.94 -48.32 -7.92
N THR A 165 -4.26 -48.57 -9.04
CA THR A 165 -2.84 -48.22 -9.23
C THR A 165 -2.73 -46.69 -9.30
N PRO A 166 -1.96 -46.03 -8.42
CA PRO A 166 -1.93 -44.57 -8.36
C PRO A 166 -1.19 -43.99 -9.57
N LEU A 167 -1.71 -42.91 -10.16
CA LEU A 167 -1.09 -42.22 -11.31
C LEU A 167 0.20 -41.48 -10.94
N VAL A 168 0.32 -41.05 -9.69
CA VAL A 168 1.50 -40.40 -9.12
C VAL A 168 1.94 -41.20 -7.91
N SER A 169 3.26 -41.40 -7.74
CA SER A 169 3.79 -42.14 -6.59
C SER A 169 3.34 -41.50 -5.27
N PRO A 170 2.74 -42.26 -4.34
CA PRO A 170 2.18 -41.70 -3.11
C PRO A 170 3.26 -41.15 -2.18
N LEU A 171 2.88 -40.20 -1.33
CA LEU A 171 3.68 -39.78 -0.18
C LEU A 171 3.78 -40.90 0.84
N ARG A 172 4.82 -40.86 1.69
CA ARG A 172 5.07 -41.90 2.68
C ARG A 172 3.86 -42.10 3.60
N ALA A 173 3.33 -43.32 3.61
CA ALA A 173 2.31 -43.76 4.55
C ALA A 173 2.80 -43.57 5.99
N ARG A 174 1.91 -43.14 6.88
CA ARG A 174 2.22 -43.05 8.31
C ARG A 174 1.73 -44.32 9.02
N ARG A 175 2.52 -44.81 9.99
CA ARG A 175 2.04 -45.79 10.98
C ARG A 175 0.98 -45.15 11.88
N GLY A 176 -0.04 -45.93 12.24
CA GLY A 176 -1.10 -45.53 13.15
C GLY A 176 -0.54 -45.10 14.50
N TYR A 177 -1.18 -44.10 15.13
CA TYR A 177 -0.78 -43.63 16.47
C TYR A 177 -0.86 -44.76 17.53
N TRP A 178 -1.67 -45.79 17.26
CA TRP A 178 -1.92 -46.94 18.12
C TRP A 178 -1.19 -48.21 17.65
N ASP A 179 -0.37 -48.12 16.59
CA ASP A 179 0.45 -49.26 16.18
C ASP A 179 1.56 -49.46 17.22
N ASP A 180 1.70 -50.68 17.75
CA ASP A 180 2.72 -51.01 18.74
C ASP A 180 4.12 -50.65 18.19
N VAL A 181 4.85 -49.86 18.99
CA VAL A 181 6.20 -49.41 18.63
C VAL A 181 7.19 -50.39 19.24
N ASP A 182 7.84 -51.22 18.41
CA ASP A 182 8.99 -52.01 18.84
C ASP A 182 10.06 -51.07 19.44
N GLU A 183 10.74 -51.49 20.52
CA GLU A 183 11.68 -50.67 21.29
C GLU A 183 12.82 -50.06 20.43
N GLU A 184 13.21 -50.77 19.37
CA GLU A 184 14.19 -50.37 18.36
C GLU A 184 13.66 -49.27 17.40
N THR A 185 12.35 -49.27 17.14
CA THR A 185 11.69 -48.20 16.37
C THR A 185 11.46 -46.96 17.23
N TRP A 186 11.23 -47.16 18.54
CA TRP A 186 11.03 -46.04 19.45
C TRP A 186 12.32 -45.23 19.65
N THR A 187 13.46 -45.93 19.70
CA THR A 187 14.80 -45.33 19.65
C THR A 187 15.07 -44.63 18.33
N LEU A 188 14.66 -45.16 17.17
CA LEU A 188 14.80 -44.49 15.87
C LEU A 188 13.91 -43.24 15.69
N LEU A 189 12.71 -43.23 16.27
CA LEU A 189 11.80 -42.09 16.28
C LEU A 189 12.25 -40.98 17.26
N GLN A 190 12.89 -41.34 18.38
CA GLN A 190 13.60 -40.39 19.25
C GLN A 190 14.96 -39.96 18.67
N ALA A 191 15.56 -40.78 17.80
CA ALA A 191 16.83 -40.52 17.12
C ALA A 191 16.68 -39.83 15.77
N GLU A 192 15.47 -39.39 15.34
CA GLU A 192 15.46 -38.15 14.56
C GLU A 192 16.11 -37.14 15.48
N PRO A 193 17.34 -36.66 15.18
CA PRO A 193 17.91 -35.64 16.02
C PRO A 193 16.84 -34.56 16.04
N LEU A 194 16.40 -34.15 17.23
CA LEU A 194 15.97 -32.78 17.45
C LEU A 194 16.99 -31.97 16.66
N ARG A 195 16.65 -31.55 15.43
CA ARG A 195 17.49 -30.65 14.65
C ARG A 195 17.37 -29.34 15.38
N THR A 196 18.06 -29.29 16.52
CA THR A 196 18.41 -28.14 17.33
C THR A 196 19.23 -27.18 16.49
N ASN A 197 19.78 -27.66 15.37
CA ASN A 197 20.39 -26.88 14.30
C ASN A 197 19.46 -26.56 13.12
N ASP A 198 18.14 -26.42 13.33
CA ASP A 198 17.30 -25.64 12.42
C ASP A 198 17.60 -24.15 12.62
N LEU A 199 18.82 -23.74 12.23
CA LEU A 199 19.21 -22.35 12.09
C LEU A 199 18.35 -21.74 10.98
N LEU A 200 17.18 -21.23 11.38
CA LEU A 200 16.25 -20.43 10.58
C LEU A 200 16.81 -19.02 10.30
N ILE A 201 18.13 -18.88 10.18
CA ILE A 201 18.83 -17.61 9.97
C ILE A 201 19.36 -17.60 8.54
N THR A 202 18.97 -16.58 7.77
CA THR A 202 19.80 -16.08 6.67
C THR A 202 20.99 -15.34 7.32
N PRO A 203 22.25 -15.68 7.00
CA PRO A 203 23.39 -15.12 7.73
C PRO A 203 23.44 -13.59 7.60
N SER A 204 23.55 -12.89 8.73
CA SER A 204 24.13 -11.55 8.81
C SER A 204 25.51 -11.66 9.47
N ALA A 205 26.41 -10.72 9.17
CA ALA A 205 27.82 -10.77 9.58
C ALA A 205 28.09 -10.64 11.09
N SER A 206 27.06 -10.62 11.94
CA SER A 206 27.18 -10.30 13.38
C SER A 206 26.64 -11.38 14.32
N THR A 207 26.43 -12.62 13.87
CA THR A 207 26.06 -13.71 14.79
C THR A 207 27.29 -14.37 15.42
N PRO A 208 27.32 -14.64 16.76
CA PRO A 208 28.52 -15.14 17.45
C PRO A 208 28.77 -16.65 17.28
N TYR A 209 28.13 -17.32 16.33
CA TYR A 209 28.27 -18.76 16.11
C TYR A 209 29.30 -19.05 15.00
N THR A 210 30.28 -19.91 15.30
CA THR A 210 31.29 -20.39 14.35
C THR A 210 30.62 -20.99 13.12
N PHE A 211 30.86 -20.34 11.98
CA PHE A 211 30.31 -20.62 10.67
C PHE A 211 30.97 -21.85 10.02
N GLN A 212 30.16 -22.81 9.55
CA GLN A 212 30.64 -23.97 8.79
C GLN A 212 29.82 -24.11 7.50
N GLU A 213 30.47 -23.91 6.35
CA GLU A 213 29.84 -23.78 5.03
C GLU A 213 29.11 -25.07 4.57
N ALA A 214 29.52 -26.23 5.11
CA ALA A 214 28.90 -27.53 4.85
C ALA A 214 27.52 -27.73 5.50
N ALA A 215 27.05 -26.81 6.35
CA ALA A 215 25.79 -26.93 7.10
C ALA A 215 24.57 -26.24 6.44
N MET A 216 24.71 -25.71 5.22
CA MET A 216 23.60 -25.03 4.52
C MET A 216 22.57 -26.04 3.95
N ILE A 217 21.33 -26.01 4.46
CA ILE A 217 20.21 -26.85 3.99
C ILE A 217 19.24 -26.07 3.05
N PHE A 218 19.44 -24.76 2.87
CA PHE A 218 18.66 -23.97 1.91
C PHE A 218 19.34 -23.87 0.55
N THR A 219 18.53 -23.91 -0.51
CA THR A 219 18.94 -23.52 -1.86
C THR A 219 19.68 -22.18 -1.78
N PRO A 220 20.94 -22.09 -2.24
CA PRO A 220 21.72 -20.88 -2.04
C PRO A 220 21.02 -19.71 -2.73
N ARG A 221 20.66 -18.67 -1.95
CA ARG A 221 20.50 -17.34 -2.52
C ARG A 221 21.91 -16.95 -2.94
N ARG A 222 22.24 -17.15 -4.22
CA ARG A 222 23.49 -16.67 -4.81
C ARG A 222 23.62 -15.23 -4.35
N LYS A 223 24.74 -14.88 -3.69
CA LYS A 223 25.06 -13.50 -3.32
C LYS A 223 24.98 -12.66 -4.59
N THR A 224 23.86 -11.99 -4.81
CA THR A 224 23.80 -10.84 -5.67
C THR A 224 24.67 -9.82 -4.98
N SER A 225 25.85 -9.61 -5.57
CA SER A 225 26.65 -8.41 -5.39
C SER A 225 25.74 -7.21 -5.22
N SER A 226 26.12 -6.35 -4.29
CA SER A 226 25.51 -5.11 -3.81
C SER A 226 25.31 -4.01 -4.88
N ASN A 227 24.90 -4.39 -6.07
CA ASN A 227 24.38 -3.52 -7.10
C ASN A 227 22.89 -3.81 -7.21
N ILE A 228 22.09 -2.97 -6.56
CA ILE A 228 20.71 -2.74 -6.97
C ILE A 228 20.81 -2.11 -8.37
N VAL A 229 20.94 -2.97 -9.38
CA VAL A 229 20.71 -2.64 -10.77
C VAL A 229 19.63 -3.61 -11.20
N ALA A 230 18.42 -3.08 -11.33
CA ALA A 230 17.25 -3.68 -11.96
C ALA A 230 17.11 -5.20 -11.80
N ALA A 231 16.16 -5.64 -10.96
CA ALA A 231 15.47 -6.87 -11.27
C ALA A 231 15.10 -6.79 -12.76
N THR A 232 15.68 -7.67 -13.59
CA THR A 232 15.32 -7.72 -15.00
C THR A 232 13.81 -7.79 -15.08
N ALA A 233 13.18 -6.90 -15.86
CA ALA A 233 11.72 -6.71 -15.93
C ALA A 233 10.89 -7.99 -16.17
N GLN A 234 11.55 -9.12 -16.45
CA GLN A 234 10.98 -10.46 -16.61
C GLN A 234 10.67 -11.20 -15.30
N GLU A 235 11.24 -10.86 -14.14
CA GLU A 235 11.04 -11.65 -12.90
C GLU A 235 9.85 -11.18 -12.02
N THR A 236 9.35 -9.96 -12.25
CA THR A 236 8.34 -9.32 -11.41
C THR A 236 7.10 -8.97 -12.21
N LEU A 237 5.94 -9.52 -11.85
CA LEU A 237 4.64 -9.12 -12.41
C LEU A 237 4.19 -7.72 -11.92
N ILE A 238 4.79 -7.23 -10.83
CA ILE A 238 4.54 -5.91 -10.28
C ILE A 238 5.59 -4.94 -10.81
N VAL A 239 5.15 -3.90 -11.51
CA VAL A 239 6.01 -2.76 -11.84
C VAL A 239 6.38 -2.07 -10.52
N ALA A 240 7.67 -2.14 -10.18
CA ALA A 240 8.24 -1.36 -9.09
C ALA A 240 7.90 0.11 -9.34
N GLU A 241 7.37 0.79 -8.32
CA GLU A 241 6.97 2.20 -8.41
C GLU A 241 8.11 3.02 -9.02
N GLU A 242 7.82 3.75 -10.12
CA GLU A 242 8.78 4.71 -10.68
C GLU A 242 9.04 5.76 -9.61
N ARG A 243 10.29 5.83 -9.16
CA ARG A 243 10.71 6.71 -8.08
C ARG A 243 11.13 8.02 -8.72
N ALA A 244 10.41 9.10 -8.42
CA ALA A 244 10.95 10.45 -8.63
C ALA A 244 12.19 10.60 -7.71
N GLU A 245 13.38 10.60 -8.30
CA GLU A 245 14.61 10.94 -7.60
C GLU A 245 14.80 12.47 -7.60
N GLY A 246 14.96 13.07 -6.42
CA GLY A 246 15.30 14.48 -6.29
C GLY A 246 14.26 15.33 -5.56
N ARG A 247 14.23 16.63 -5.86
CA ARG A 247 13.26 17.58 -5.28
C ARG A 247 11.90 17.42 -5.97
N VAL A 248 10.81 17.61 -5.22
CA VAL A 248 9.44 17.65 -5.76
C VAL A 248 9.38 18.58 -6.97
N SER A 249 8.78 18.11 -8.05
CA SER A 249 8.74 18.88 -9.30
C SER A 249 8.01 20.22 -9.09
N LYS A 250 8.51 21.28 -9.72
CA LYS A 250 7.87 22.61 -9.66
C LYS A 250 6.44 22.58 -10.21
N GLN A 251 6.16 21.67 -11.13
CA GLN A 251 4.84 21.46 -11.72
C GLN A 251 3.82 20.98 -10.68
N VAL A 252 4.22 20.04 -9.81
CA VAL A 252 3.35 19.55 -8.72
C VAL A 252 3.05 20.65 -7.70
N VAL A 253 4.05 21.43 -7.31
CA VAL A 253 3.83 22.56 -6.39
C VAL A 253 2.90 23.59 -7.00
N ALA A 254 3.06 23.89 -8.30
CA ALA A 254 2.15 24.77 -9.02
C ALA A 254 0.73 24.20 -9.12
N ALA A 255 0.58 22.90 -9.39
CA ALA A 255 -0.71 22.22 -9.42
C ALA A 255 -1.40 22.25 -8.05
N TYR A 256 -0.67 21.97 -6.96
CA TYR A 256 -1.19 22.07 -5.60
C TYR A 256 -1.63 23.49 -5.26
N LEU A 257 -0.79 24.50 -5.54
CA LEU A 257 -1.14 25.91 -5.35
C LEU A 257 -2.38 26.30 -6.15
N SER A 258 -2.52 25.81 -7.38
CA SER A 258 -3.70 26.06 -8.19
C SER A 258 -4.97 25.44 -7.58
N ALA A 259 -4.87 24.22 -7.04
CA ALA A 259 -5.99 23.53 -6.39
C ALA A 259 -6.44 24.24 -5.11
N VAL A 260 -5.51 24.80 -4.34
CA VAL A 260 -5.78 25.55 -3.10
C VAL A 260 -6.53 26.88 -3.37
N GLY A 261 -6.49 27.40 -4.59
CA GLY A 261 -7.11 28.68 -4.96
C GLY A 261 -6.16 29.70 -5.60
N GLY A 262 -4.95 29.25 -5.96
CA GLY A 262 -3.96 30.04 -6.69
C GLY A 262 -3.33 31.17 -5.87
N TRP A 263 -2.85 32.19 -6.57
CA TRP A 263 -2.15 33.32 -5.97
C TRP A 263 -3.01 34.16 -5.02
N PHE A 264 -4.32 34.21 -5.25
CA PHE A 264 -5.23 34.93 -4.36
C PHE A 264 -5.29 34.29 -2.97
N ALA A 265 -5.43 32.97 -2.89
CA ALA A 265 -5.42 32.24 -1.62
C ALA A 265 -4.10 32.45 -0.86
N MET A 266 -2.96 32.39 -1.57
CA MET A 266 -1.64 32.69 -1.01
C MET A 266 -1.52 34.10 -0.47
N PHE A 267 -2.04 35.10 -1.19
CA PHE A 267 -2.06 36.48 -0.73
C PHE A 267 -2.87 36.64 0.56
N VAL A 268 -4.06 36.04 0.64
CA VAL A 268 -4.91 36.10 1.83
C VAL A 268 -4.22 35.44 3.03
N MET A 269 -3.60 34.26 2.85
CA MET A 269 -2.84 33.59 3.91
C MET A 269 -1.64 34.44 4.39
N LEU A 270 -0.90 35.04 3.46
CA LEU A 270 0.25 35.89 3.78
C LEU A 270 -0.18 37.20 4.46
N PHE A 271 -1.28 37.81 4.02
CA PHE A 271 -1.84 39.00 4.63
C PHE A 271 -2.15 38.77 6.11
N TRP A 272 -2.91 37.71 6.43
CA TRP A 272 -3.22 37.38 7.82
C TRP A 272 -1.97 37.05 8.64
N THR A 273 -0.99 36.37 8.03
CA THR A 273 0.30 36.07 8.68
C THR A 273 1.06 37.35 9.05
N VAL A 274 1.19 38.28 8.11
CA VAL A 274 1.89 39.56 8.33
C VAL A 274 1.12 40.46 9.30
N ALA A 275 -0.22 40.46 9.22
CA ALA A 275 -1.06 41.23 10.14
C ALA A 275 -0.92 40.73 11.59
N THR A 276 -1.01 39.42 11.82
CA THR A 276 -0.77 38.81 13.14
C THR A 276 0.60 39.19 13.68
N GLU A 277 1.63 39.13 12.84
CA GLU A 277 2.99 39.46 13.26
C GLU A 277 3.16 40.96 13.55
N GLY A 278 2.55 41.83 12.75
CA GLY A 278 2.57 43.28 12.98
C GLY A 278 1.92 43.66 14.32
N ILE A 279 0.82 43.02 14.70
CA ILE A 279 0.16 43.23 15.99
C ILE A 279 1.05 42.74 17.14
N ARG A 280 1.69 41.58 16.98
CA ARG A 280 2.61 41.00 17.96
C ARG A 280 3.80 41.93 18.23
N VAL A 281 4.49 42.36 17.17
CA VAL A 281 5.61 43.32 17.27
C VAL A 281 5.12 44.66 17.83
N GLY A 282 3.92 45.11 17.45
CA GLY A 282 3.28 46.30 18.01
C GLY A 282 3.08 46.21 19.52
N GLY A 283 2.62 45.06 20.03
CA GLY A 283 2.49 44.80 21.47
C GLY A 283 3.85 44.82 22.20
N ASP A 284 4.88 44.21 21.60
CA ASP A 284 6.24 44.22 22.15
C ASP A 284 6.85 45.64 22.17
N MET A 285 6.59 46.44 21.13
CA MET A 285 6.99 47.85 21.07
C MET A 285 6.21 48.70 22.08
N TRP A 286 4.93 48.41 22.30
CA TRP A 286 4.13 49.06 23.34
C TRP A 286 4.67 48.76 24.73
N LEU A 287 5.00 47.50 25.02
CA LEU A 287 5.63 47.10 26.27
C LEU A 287 6.99 47.82 26.46
N THR A 288 7.76 47.95 25.39
CA THR A 288 9.02 48.70 25.36
C THR A 288 8.81 50.18 25.68
N HIS A 289 7.78 50.80 25.08
CA HIS A 289 7.40 52.19 25.36
C HIS A 289 6.99 52.37 26.83
N TRP A 290 6.09 51.52 27.32
CA TRP A 290 5.61 51.55 28.70
C TRP A 290 6.76 51.40 29.71
N THR A 291 7.73 50.51 29.44
CA THR A 291 8.92 50.34 30.28
C THR A 291 9.77 51.61 30.33
N ASN A 292 9.92 52.33 29.20
CA ASN A 292 10.70 53.57 29.17
C ASN A 292 10.03 54.72 29.94
N MET A 293 8.69 54.72 30.09
CA MET A 293 7.97 55.76 30.85
C MET A 293 8.35 55.77 32.34
N ALA A 294 8.81 54.64 32.88
CA ALA A 294 9.26 54.52 34.27
C ALA A 294 10.46 55.43 34.59
N HIS A 295 11.24 55.85 33.58
CA HIS A 295 12.37 56.77 33.77
C HIS A 295 11.99 58.24 33.63
N THR A 296 10.85 58.54 33.00
CA THR A 296 10.42 59.91 32.69
C THR A 296 9.33 60.44 33.62
N LYS A 297 8.56 59.55 34.27
CA LYS A 297 7.43 59.92 35.14
C LYS A 297 7.74 59.67 36.61
N THR A 298 7.08 60.44 37.47
CA THR A 298 7.12 60.24 38.92
C THR A 298 6.41 58.93 39.29
N TYR A 299 6.76 58.31 40.42
CA TYR A 299 6.19 57.01 40.83
C TYR A 299 4.65 57.01 40.87
N ASP A 300 4.05 58.08 41.41
CA ASP A 300 2.59 58.18 41.54
C ASP A 300 1.88 58.33 40.18
N GLU A 301 2.50 59.04 39.22
CA GLU A 301 1.98 59.20 37.86
C GLU A 301 2.12 57.90 37.06
N PHE A 302 3.25 57.20 37.19
CA PHE A 302 3.45 55.90 36.57
C PHE A 302 2.45 54.86 37.08
N ARG A 303 2.16 54.89 38.39
CA ARG A 303 1.15 54.02 39.02
C ARG A 303 -0.26 54.32 38.52
N ALA A 304 -0.61 55.60 38.33
CA ALA A 304 -1.92 56.00 37.81
C ALA A 304 -2.14 55.50 36.37
N ASP A 305 -1.13 55.60 35.50
CA ASP A 305 -1.20 55.17 34.11
C ASP A 305 -1.07 53.66 33.90
N SER A 306 -0.57 52.94 34.92
CA SER A 306 -0.32 51.49 34.84
C SER A 306 -1.57 50.70 34.42
N ASN A 307 -2.75 51.06 34.92
CA ASN A 307 -3.99 50.37 34.55
C ASN A 307 -4.36 50.57 33.08
N VAL A 308 -4.13 51.78 32.54
CA VAL A 308 -4.40 52.11 31.14
C VAL A 308 -3.41 51.37 30.23
N ASN A 309 -2.12 51.43 30.53
CA ASN A 309 -1.07 50.77 29.75
C ASN A 309 -1.22 49.23 29.76
N MET A 310 -1.57 48.65 30.90
CA MET A 310 -1.88 47.23 31.03
C MET A 310 -3.11 46.85 30.19
N SER A 311 -4.15 47.68 30.17
CA SER A 311 -5.36 47.45 29.36
C SER A 311 -5.05 47.49 27.85
N ILE A 312 -4.21 48.44 27.41
CA ILE A 312 -3.77 48.53 26.01
C ILE A 312 -2.95 47.31 25.62
N TYR A 313 -1.99 46.90 26.46
CA TYR A 313 -1.19 45.69 26.24
C TYR A 313 -2.04 44.42 26.21
N ALA A 314 -3.02 44.29 27.12
CA ALA A 314 -3.99 43.20 27.10
C ALA A 314 -4.81 43.19 25.80
N GLY A 315 -5.17 44.38 25.28
CA GLY A 315 -5.80 44.53 23.96
C GLY A 315 -4.95 43.99 22.81
N PHE A 316 -3.65 44.27 22.78
CA PHE A 316 -2.72 43.68 21.80
C PHE A 316 -2.65 42.15 21.88
N ILE A 317 -2.61 41.60 23.11
CA ILE A 317 -2.60 40.14 23.31
C ILE A 317 -3.90 39.52 22.78
N LEU A 318 -5.06 40.07 23.16
CA LEU A 318 -6.37 39.57 22.70
C LEU A 318 -6.48 39.63 21.17
N LEU A 319 -6.03 40.74 20.57
CA LEU A 319 -6.03 40.90 19.11
C LEU A 319 -5.11 39.87 18.45
N THR A 320 -3.92 39.63 19.01
CA THR A 320 -2.98 38.60 18.52
C THR A 320 -3.61 37.21 18.58
N CYS A 321 -4.30 36.86 19.67
CA CYS A 321 -5.02 35.59 19.79
C CYS A 321 -6.11 35.45 18.72
N VAL A 322 -6.95 36.47 18.54
CA VAL A 322 -8.01 36.47 17.52
C VAL A 322 -7.42 36.32 16.11
N PHE A 323 -6.40 37.11 15.77
CA PHE A 323 -5.78 37.08 14.45
C PHE A 323 -5.06 35.76 14.18
N THR A 324 -4.44 35.15 15.19
CA THR A 324 -3.83 33.82 15.08
C THR A 324 -4.89 32.76 14.77
N VAL A 325 -6.05 32.81 15.43
CA VAL A 325 -7.17 31.89 15.14
C VAL A 325 -7.67 32.07 13.71
N VAL A 326 -7.87 33.32 13.27
CA VAL A 326 -8.32 33.61 11.89
C VAL A 326 -7.29 33.14 10.87
N GLN A 327 -6.01 33.38 11.10
CA GLN A 327 -4.91 32.93 10.23
C GLN A 327 -4.91 31.41 10.09
N VAL A 328 -4.96 30.66 11.20
CA VAL A 328 -5.00 29.20 11.18
C VAL A 328 -6.26 28.70 10.45
N TYR A 329 -7.41 29.31 10.74
CA TYR A 329 -8.68 28.98 10.08
C TYR A 329 -8.60 29.18 8.56
N VAL A 330 -8.04 30.31 8.09
CA VAL A 330 -7.85 30.60 6.66
C VAL A 330 -6.96 29.55 5.99
N VAL A 331 -5.83 29.19 6.62
CA VAL A 331 -4.93 28.17 6.07
C VAL A 331 -5.61 26.80 5.99
N LEU A 332 -6.33 26.39 7.03
CA LEU A 332 -7.07 25.12 7.04
C LEU A 332 -8.19 25.10 5.99
N MET A 333 -8.94 26.19 5.85
CA MET A 333 -10.04 26.29 4.88
C MET A 333 -9.54 26.17 3.44
N TYR A 334 -8.48 26.90 3.07
CA TYR A 334 -7.87 26.79 1.74
C TYR A 334 -7.16 25.44 1.52
N GLY A 335 -6.52 24.89 2.55
CA GLY A 335 -5.91 23.56 2.51
C GLY A 335 -6.94 22.46 2.21
N LEU A 336 -8.06 22.44 2.93
CA LEU A 336 -9.15 21.49 2.73
C LEU A 336 -9.81 21.66 1.35
N ARG A 337 -9.95 22.89 0.86
CA ARG A 337 -10.43 23.16 -0.50
C ARG A 337 -9.49 22.54 -1.53
N GLY A 338 -8.17 22.74 -1.37
CA GLY A 338 -7.16 22.16 -2.24
C GLY A 338 -7.20 20.63 -2.25
N SER A 339 -7.26 20.02 -1.07
CA SER A 339 -7.34 18.56 -0.94
C SER A 339 -8.63 17.98 -1.55
N THR A 340 -9.78 18.65 -1.32
CA THR A 340 -11.07 18.25 -1.94
C THR A 340 -10.99 18.28 -3.47
N GLN A 341 -10.32 19.28 -4.05
CA GLN A 341 -10.15 19.37 -5.50
C GLN A 341 -9.22 18.26 -6.03
N LEU A 342 -8.11 17.98 -5.33
CA LEU A 342 -7.21 16.89 -5.68
C LEU A 342 -7.90 15.53 -5.60
N PHE A 343 -8.70 15.30 -4.55
CA PHE A 343 -9.52 14.10 -4.41
C PHE A 343 -10.47 13.92 -5.61
N LYS A 344 -11.22 14.97 -5.98
CA LYS A 344 -12.16 14.92 -7.11
C LYS A 344 -11.46 14.65 -8.44
N ASN A 345 -10.34 15.32 -8.68
CA ASN A 345 -9.55 15.14 -9.91
C ASN A 345 -9.00 13.71 -9.99
N MET A 346 -8.45 13.19 -8.89
CA MET A 346 -7.96 11.82 -8.82
C MET A 346 -9.09 10.80 -8.98
N LEU A 347 -10.22 10.99 -8.30
CA LEU A 347 -11.37 10.09 -8.39
C LEU A 347 -11.87 9.99 -9.84
N ASN A 348 -12.00 11.12 -10.52
CA ASN A 348 -12.41 11.15 -11.92
C ASN A 348 -11.39 10.48 -12.84
N GLY A 349 -10.09 10.75 -12.65
CA GLY A 349 -9.02 10.12 -13.43
C GLY A 349 -8.98 8.60 -13.25
N VAL A 350 -9.14 8.10 -12.02
CA VAL A 350 -9.13 6.66 -11.71
C VAL A 350 -10.39 5.96 -12.23
N ILE A 351 -11.59 6.52 -12.03
CA ILE A 351 -12.85 5.90 -12.52
C ILE A 351 -12.88 5.81 -14.04
N GLN A 352 -12.25 6.75 -14.74
CA GLN A 352 -12.19 6.79 -16.20
C GLN A 352 -10.96 6.06 -16.78
N ALA A 353 -10.12 5.47 -15.92
CA ALA A 353 -8.93 4.76 -16.36
C ALA A 353 -9.26 3.41 -17.03
N PRO A 354 -8.52 3.00 -18.07
CA PRO A 354 -8.69 1.70 -18.70
C PRO A 354 -8.32 0.55 -17.75
N MET A 355 -8.85 -0.65 -17.97
CA MET A 355 -8.55 -1.84 -17.14
C MET A 355 -7.05 -2.12 -16.99
N ARG A 356 -6.24 -1.80 -18.01
CA ARG A 356 -4.77 -1.88 -17.96
C ARG A 356 -4.18 -1.16 -16.76
N PHE A 357 -4.73 -0.02 -16.36
CA PHE A 357 -4.28 0.73 -15.19
C PHE A 357 -4.44 -0.12 -13.92
N PHE A 358 -5.58 -0.78 -13.75
CA PHE A 358 -5.88 -1.63 -12.60
C PHE A 358 -5.11 -2.95 -12.60
N ASP A 359 -4.82 -3.51 -13.78
CA ASP A 359 -4.01 -4.72 -13.90
C ASP A 359 -2.53 -4.48 -13.55
N THR A 360 -2.04 -3.25 -13.78
CA THR A 360 -0.64 -2.87 -13.52
C THR A 360 -0.43 -2.26 -12.14
N ASN A 361 -1.47 -1.66 -11.55
CA ASN A 361 -1.42 -1.03 -10.25
C ASN A 361 -2.17 -1.86 -9.21
N PRO A 362 -1.46 -2.45 -8.22
CA PRO A 362 -2.11 -3.20 -7.15
C PRO A 362 -3.18 -2.38 -6.44
N ILE A 363 -4.31 -2.99 -6.11
CA ILE A 363 -5.44 -2.29 -5.47
C ILE A 363 -5.04 -1.61 -4.15
N GLY A 364 -4.10 -2.21 -3.39
CA GLY A 364 -3.56 -1.61 -2.17
C GLY A 364 -2.82 -0.29 -2.43
N ARG A 365 -2.18 -0.14 -3.58
CA ARG A 365 -1.53 1.13 -3.99
C ARG A 365 -2.58 2.21 -4.22
N ILE A 366 -3.65 1.88 -4.95
CA ILE A 366 -4.76 2.80 -5.22
C ILE A 366 -5.44 3.20 -3.90
N LEU A 367 -5.68 2.24 -3.00
CA LEU A 367 -6.28 2.49 -1.70
C LEU A 367 -5.40 3.39 -0.82
N ASN A 368 -4.08 3.18 -0.83
CA ASN A 368 -3.14 4.07 -0.13
C ASN A 368 -3.17 5.50 -0.67
N ARG A 369 -3.45 5.69 -1.97
CA ARG A 369 -3.65 7.05 -2.51
C ARG A 369 -4.89 7.71 -1.93
N PHE A 370 -6.03 7.02 -1.96
CA PHE A 370 -7.30 7.52 -1.41
C PHE A 370 -7.33 7.66 0.12
N GLY A 371 -6.53 6.87 0.83
CA GLY A 371 -6.40 6.91 2.28
C GLY A 371 -5.26 7.81 2.73
N ASP A 372 -4.04 7.28 2.71
CA ASP A 372 -2.87 7.94 3.31
C ASP A 372 -2.47 9.22 2.59
N ASP A 373 -2.35 9.22 1.25
CA ASP A 373 -1.88 10.41 0.53
C ASP A 373 -2.92 11.55 0.56
N ILE A 374 -4.22 11.23 0.51
CA ILE A 374 -5.29 12.23 0.74
C ILE A 374 -5.26 12.73 2.19
N PHE A 375 -5.09 11.87 3.19
CA PHE A 375 -4.95 12.28 4.58
C PHE A 375 -3.75 13.24 4.79
N GLN A 376 -2.62 12.99 4.11
CA GLN A 376 -1.48 13.92 4.11
C GLN A 376 -1.87 15.28 3.54
N CYS A 377 -2.69 15.33 2.49
CA CYS A 377 -3.18 16.59 1.90
C CYS A 377 -4.24 17.29 2.76
N ASP A 378 -5.13 16.55 3.42
CA ASP A 378 -6.19 17.07 4.28
C ASP A 378 -5.65 17.65 5.59
N MET A 379 -4.73 16.92 6.23
CA MET A 379 -4.30 17.18 7.60
C MET A 379 -2.84 17.64 7.66
N GLN A 380 -1.91 16.84 7.14
CA GLN A 380 -0.48 17.10 7.36
C GLN A 380 0.00 18.37 6.67
N LEU A 381 -0.40 18.60 5.41
CA LEU A 381 0.02 19.79 4.67
C LEU A 381 -0.49 21.08 5.31
N PRO A 382 -1.80 21.26 5.61
CA PRO A 382 -2.28 22.48 6.25
C PRO A 382 -1.68 22.70 7.64
N LEU A 383 -1.55 21.64 8.45
CA LEU A 383 -0.94 21.70 9.78
C LEU A 383 0.57 21.92 9.75
N SER A 384 1.25 21.66 8.63
CA SER A 384 2.66 22.01 8.44
C SER A 384 2.82 23.43 7.88
N PHE A 385 1.93 23.85 6.98
CA PHE A 385 2.02 25.13 6.28
C PHE A 385 1.76 26.32 7.23
N ALA A 386 0.75 26.22 8.11
CA ALA A 386 0.44 27.29 9.06
C ALA A 386 1.62 27.61 10.01
N PRO A 387 2.22 26.63 10.72
CA PRO A 387 3.41 26.88 11.54
C PRO A 387 4.60 27.42 10.75
N ILE A 388 4.82 26.96 9.51
CA ILE A 388 5.92 27.48 8.67
C ILE A 388 5.70 28.96 8.36
N LEU A 389 4.48 29.37 7.98
CA LEU A 389 4.16 30.77 7.73
C LEU A 389 4.39 31.63 8.99
N VAL A 390 3.93 31.15 10.15
CA VAL A 390 4.11 31.87 11.43
C VAL A 390 5.59 31.97 11.81
N GLU A 391 6.32 30.85 11.80
CA GLU A 391 7.72 30.81 12.23
C GLU A 391 8.66 31.54 11.27
N THR A 392 8.37 31.52 9.96
CA THR A 392 9.11 32.36 9.00
C THR A 392 8.86 33.84 9.23
N ALA A 393 7.60 34.25 9.40
CA ALA A 393 7.25 35.64 9.66
C ALA A 393 7.85 36.13 10.99
N MET A 394 7.72 35.35 12.05
CA MET A 394 8.25 35.63 13.38
C MET A 394 9.79 35.63 13.40
N GLY A 395 10.44 34.70 12.70
CA GLY A 395 11.89 34.67 12.57
C GLY A 395 12.43 35.90 11.84
N LEU A 396 11.77 36.27 10.73
CA LEU A 396 12.14 37.43 9.93
C LEU A 396 11.89 38.74 10.69
N SER A 397 10.74 38.90 11.35
CA SER A 397 10.38 40.10 12.11
C SER A 397 11.37 40.36 13.26
N LYS A 398 11.70 39.32 14.05
CA LYS A 398 12.66 39.41 15.16
C LYS A 398 14.06 39.77 14.68
N LEU A 399 14.49 39.18 13.56
CA LEU A 399 15.78 39.46 12.95
C LEU A 399 15.85 40.86 12.37
N VAL A 400 14.84 41.29 11.60
CA VAL A 400 14.76 42.64 11.03
C VAL A 400 14.71 43.69 12.14
N THR A 401 13.87 43.49 13.16
CA THR A 401 13.78 44.41 14.30
C THR A 401 15.11 44.53 15.04
N SER A 402 15.81 43.40 15.26
CA SER A 402 17.15 43.40 15.87
C SER A 402 18.18 44.15 15.01
N VAL A 403 18.18 43.94 13.69
CA VAL A 403 19.08 44.65 12.77
C VAL A 403 18.83 46.17 12.79
N VAL A 404 17.55 46.58 12.74
CA VAL A 404 17.17 48.00 12.75
C VAL A 404 17.59 48.68 14.05
N ILE A 405 17.40 48.01 15.19
CA ILE A 405 17.75 48.57 16.49
C ILE A 405 19.27 48.72 16.66
N VAL A 406 20.05 47.73 16.24
CA VAL A 406 21.52 47.70 16.41
C VAL A 406 22.26 48.44 15.26
N ARG A 407 21.52 49.10 14.36
CA ARG A 407 22.01 50.02 13.31
C ARG A 407 23.19 49.43 12.52
N TRP A 408 24.36 50.08 12.54
CA TRP A 408 25.52 49.70 11.74
C TRP A 408 26.12 48.34 12.12
N MET A 409 25.99 47.92 13.38
CA MET A 409 26.43 46.57 13.80
C MET A 409 25.52 45.46 13.27
N GLY A 410 24.30 45.82 12.84
CA GLY A 410 23.40 44.92 12.11
C GLY A 410 23.99 44.41 10.78
N LEU A 411 24.97 45.10 10.18
CA LEU A 411 25.67 44.64 8.97
C LEU A 411 26.48 43.35 9.18
N LEU A 412 26.76 42.96 10.43
CA LEU A 412 27.43 41.69 10.75
C LEU A 412 26.49 40.47 10.66
N ILE A 413 25.17 40.69 10.64
CA ILE A 413 24.16 39.61 10.66
C ILE A 413 23.96 38.95 9.28
N PRO A 414 23.87 39.68 8.15
CA PRO A 414 23.69 39.06 6.83
C PRO A 414 24.77 38.02 6.44
N PRO A 415 26.08 38.25 6.67
CA PRO A 415 27.10 37.22 6.42
C PRO A 415 26.89 35.95 7.26
N LEU A 416 26.52 36.10 8.53
CA LEU A 416 26.21 34.97 9.42
C LEU A 416 24.97 34.20 8.96
N MET A 417 23.94 34.91 8.48
CA MET A 417 22.75 34.32 7.88
C MET A 417 23.05 33.56 6.58
N PHE A 418 24.01 34.04 5.78
CA PHE A 418 24.48 33.32 4.59
C PHE A 418 25.17 32.00 4.96
N VAL A 419 26.05 32.01 5.97
CA VAL A 419 26.69 30.79 6.50
C VAL A 419 25.64 29.81 7.01
N TYR A 420 24.64 30.31 7.75
CA TYR A 420 23.51 29.52 8.22
C TYR A 420 22.75 28.86 7.06
N PHE A 421 22.41 29.62 6.02
CA PHE A 421 21.71 29.11 4.84
C PHE A 421 22.51 28.01 4.14
N LYS A 422 23.82 28.20 3.96
CA LYS A 422 24.70 27.19 3.35
C LYS A 422 24.79 25.91 4.16
N LEU A 423 24.89 26.01 5.49
CA LEU A 423 24.87 24.85 6.38
C LEU A 423 23.51 24.13 6.32
N GLY A 424 22.40 24.87 6.38
CA GLY A 424 21.06 24.29 6.26
C GLY A 424 20.87 23.50 4.96
N GLN A 425 21.33 24.05 3.82
CA GLN A 425 21.30 23.35 2.53
C GLN A 425 22.11 22.06 2.52
N TYR A 426 23.30 22.08 3.14
CA TYR A 426 24.15 20.90 3.25
C TYR A 426 23.48 19.78 4.08
N PHE A 427 22.75 20.13 5.16
CA PHE A 427 22.10 19.13 6.02
C PHE A 427 20.75 18.61 5.54
N LEU A 428 20.02 19.41 4.76
CA LEU A 428 18.74 18.98 4.19
C LEU A 428 18.88 17.74 3.30
N ALA A 429 20.00 17.56 2.59
CA ALA A 429 20.16 16.41 1.70
C ALA A 429 20.27 15.06 2.47
N PRO A 430 21.20 14.86 3.42
CA PRO A 430 21.26 13.62 4.20
C PRO A 430 20.00 13.35 5.03
N LEU A 431 19.42 14.39 5.63
CA LEU A 431 18.23 14.24 6.47
C LEU A 431 17.03 13.69 5.67
N ARG A 432 16.85 14.17 4.43
CA ARG A 432 15.81 13.67 3.51
C ARG A 432 15.99 12.20 3.19
N GLU A 433 17.21 11.77 2.84
CA GLU A 433 17.48 10.37 2.51
C GLU A 433 17.28 9.44 3.71
N VAL A 434 17.68 9.84 4.92
CA VAL A 434 17.45 9.01 6.11
C VAL A 434 15.97 8.94 6.48
N ASN A 435 15.22 10.04 6.34
CA ASN A 435 13.76 10.00 6.52
C ASN A 435 13.09 9.07 5.51
N ARG A 436 13.60 9.04 4.26
CA ARG A 436 13.15 8.14 3.20
C ARG A 436 13.45 6.67 3.56
N ILE A 437 14.67 6.36 3.99
CA ILE A 437 15.05 5.00 4.44
C ILE A 437 14.14 4.54 5.58
N LYS A 438 13.88 5.41 6.57
CA LYS A 438 12.98 5.10 7.68
C LYS A 438 11.59 4.69 7.21
N LYS A 439 10.99 5.45 6.28
CA LYS A 439 9.69 5.11 5.68
C LYS A 439 9.72 3.80 4.89
N ILE A 440 10.78 3.56 4.11
CA ILE A 440 10.94 2.32 3.33
C ILE A 440 11.02 1.09 4.25
N THR A 441 11.71 1.20 5.39
CA THR A 441 11.83 0.07 6.34
C THR A 441 10.54 -0.21 7.11
N LEU A 442 9.62 0.76 7.22
CA LEU A 442 8.36 0.59 7.94
C LEU A 442 7.31 -0.21 7.12
N SER A 443 7.30 -0.05 5.79
CA SER A 443 6.26 -0.65 4.94
C SER A 443 6.25 -2.20 4.97
N PRO A 444 7.39 -2.90 4.80
CA PRO A 444 7.42 -4.36 4.88
C PRO A 444 6.93 -4.91 6.23
N LEU A 445 7.26 -4.23 7.33
CA LEU A 445 6.82 -4.59 8.67
C LEU A 445 5.29 -4.57 8.79
N LEU A 446 4.64 -3.52 8.31
CA LEU A 446 3.18 -3.39 8.33
C LEU A 446 2.51 -4.41 7.39
N THR A 447 3.10 -4.63 6.21
CA THR A 447 2.64 -5.65 5.27
C THR A 447 2.68 -7.04 5.90
N LEU A 448 3.78 -7.42 6.54
CA LEU A 448 3.91 -8.72 7.21
C LEU A 448 2.83 -8.90 8.28
N VAL A 449 2.59 -7.89 9.11
CA VAL A 449 1.53 -7.93 10.15
C VAL A 449 0.15 -8.14 9.52
N SER A 450 -0.17 -7.41 8.45
CA SER A 450 -1.45 -7.58 7.73
C SER A 450 -1.59 -8.98 7.14
N GLU A 451 -0.54 -9.53 6.52
CA GLU A 451 -0.55 -10.89 5.99
C GLU A 451 -0.72 -11.94 7.09
N GLY A 452 -0.11 -11.71 8.26
CA GLY A 452 -0.25 -12.56 9.43
C GLY A 452 -1.68 -12.60 9.95
N ILE A 453 -2.36 -11.45 10.02
CA ILE A 453 -3.77 -11.36 10.43
C ILE A 453 -4.64 -12.17 9.46
N ASP A 454 -4.55 -11.89 8.16
CA ASP A 454 -5.31 -12.59 7.12
C ASP A 454 -5.02 -14.10 7.10
N GLY A 455 -3.77 -14.49 7.39
CA GLY A 455 -3.28 -15.86 7.37
C GLY A 455 -3.33 -16.60 8.70
N THR A 456 -3.92 -16.02 9.75
CA THR A 456 -3.78 -16.53 11.14
C THR A 456 -4.19 -18.00 11.27
N VAL A 457 -5.28 -18.40 10.62
CA VAL A 457 -5.78 -19.78 10.66
C VAL A 457 -4.79 -20.74 9.99
N ILE A 458 -4.22 -20.36 8.84
CA ILE A 458 -3.23 -21.17 8.12
C ILE A 458 -1.94 -21.29 8.94
N ILE A 459 -1.42 -20.17 9.46
CA ILE A 459 -0.18 -20.16 10.26
C ILE A 459 -0.32 -21.09 11.47
N ARG A 460 -1.48 -21.07 12.15
CA ARG A 460 -1.76 -21.95 13.30
C ARG A 460 -1.96 -23.41 12.89
N ALA A 461 -2.66 -23.67 11.78
CA ALA A 461 -2.93 -25.03 11.31
C ALA A 461 -1.64 -25.80 10.96
N PHE A 462 -0.65 -25.12 10.39
CA PHE A 462 0.65 -25.73 10.07
C PHE A 462 1.57 -25.91 11.29
N GLY A 463 1.20 -25.33 12.46
CA GLY A 463 1.80 -25.58 13.77
C GLY A 463 2.84 -24.55 14.25
N ASP A 464 3.29 -24.70 15.50
CA ASP A 464 4.10 -23.71 16.24
C ASP A 464 5.43 -23.35 15.59
N LYS A 465 5.99 -24.22 14.75
CA LYS A 465 7.24 -23.94 14.03
C LYS A 465 7.05 -22.78 13.05
N TYR A 466 5.89 -22.69 12.43
CA TYR A 466 5.52 -21.63 11.50
C TYR A 466 5.19 -20.32 12.22
N ALA A 467 4.48 -20.40 13.34
CA ALA A 467 4.25 -19.25 14.21
C ALA A 467 5.58 -18.63 14.69
N ARG A 468 6.52 -19.45 15.16
CA ARG A 468 7.86 -18.97 15.57
C ARG A 468 8.66 -18.36 14.42
N ARG A 469 8.57 -18.93 13.22
CA ARG A 469 9.18 -18.31 12.02
C ARG A 469 8.62 -16.91 11.79
N PHE A 470 7.29 -16.78 11.80
CA PHE A 470 6.62 -15.50 11.57
C PHE A 470 7.06 -14.44 12.58
N VAL A 471 7.13 -14.80 13.88
CA VAL A 471 7.65 -13.92 14.94
C VAL A 471 9.10 -13.49 14.67
N ARG A 472 9.99 -14.39 14.25
CA ARG A 472 11.39 -14.03 13.96
C ARG A 472 11.55 -13.09 12.77
N VAL A 473 10.75 -13.29 11.71
CA VAL A 473 10.76 -12.36 10.56
C VAL A 473 10.28 -10.98 11.01
N HIS A 474 9.22 -10.94 11.84
CA HIS A 474 8.76 -9.71 12.45
C HIS A 474 9.85 -9.03 13.30
N ASP A 475 10.54 -9.76 14.18
CA ASP A 475 11.64 -9.22 14.99
C ASP A 475 12.78 -8.66 14.13
N HIS A 476 13.10 -9.31 13.01
CA HIS A 476 14.10 -8.82 12.07
C HIS A 476 13.68 -7.48 11.46
N ASP A 477 12.45 -7.38 10.94
CA ASP A 477 11.92 -6.16 10.33
C ASP A 477 11.84 -5.02 11.35
N VAL A 478 11.45 -5.31 12.60
CA VAL A 478 11.48 -4.34 13.70
C VAL A 478 12.89 -3.85 13.98
N ASN A 479 13.90 -4.72 13.99
CA ASN A 479 15.29 -4.32 14.23
C ASN A 479 15.83 -3.42 13.10
N VAL A 480 15.52 -3.75 11.84
CA VAL A 480 15.91 -2.94 10.69
C VAL A 480 15.25 -1.55 10.73
N TYR A 481 13.96 -1.49 11.04
CA TYR A 481 13.25 -0.22 11.25
C TYR A 481 13.80 0.56 12.45
N SER A 482 14.16 -0.13 13.53
CA SER A 482 14.72 0.52 14.73
C SER A 482 16.09 1.13 14.44
N ALA A 483 16.94 0.45 13.67
CA ALA A 483 18.24 0.96 13.24
C ALA A 483 18.11 2.24 12.38
N SER A 484 17.17 2.25 11.42
CA SER A 484 16.92 3.43 10.59
C SER A 484 16.32 4.59 11.40
N SER A 485 15.41 4.29 12.33
CA SER A 485 14.84 5.28 13.26
C SER A 485 15.89 5.89 14.19
N PHE A 486 16.84 5.08 14.68
CA PHE A 486 17.96 5.55 15.49
C PHE A 486 18.92 6.46 14.71
N ALA A 487 19.24 6.10 13.46
CA ALA A 487 20.04 6.96 12.58
C ALA A 487 19.36 8.31 12.34
N PHE A 488 18.04 8.31 12.10
CA PHE A 488 17.25 9.53 11.96
C PHE A 488 17.29 10.40 13.22
N ALA A 489 17.11 9.81 14.40
CA ALA A 489 17.17 10.55 15.67
C ALA A 489 18.56 11.18 15.90
N THR A 490 19.62 10.41 15.64
CA THR A 490 21.02 10.87 15.82
C THR A 490 21.34 12.03 14.88
N LEU A 491 20.93 11.96 13.61
CA LEU A 491 21.14 13.04 12.63
C LEU A 491 20.38 14.32 13.01
N ASN A 492 19.14 14.21 13.46
CA ASN A 492 18.38 15.37 13.94
C ASN A 492 19.04 16.00 15.16
N GLN A 493 19.52 15.20 16.11
CA GLN A 493 20.20 15.71 17.29
C GLN A 493 21.50 16.45 16.94
N TRP A 494 22.30 15.85 16.06
CA TRP A 494 23.53 16.45 15.58
C TRP A 494 23.26 17.78 14.84
N PHE A 495 22.23 17.81 13.98
CA PHE A 495 21.83 19.02 13.25
C PHE A 495 21.40 20.13 14.20
N SER A 496 20.50 19.83 15.14
CA SER A 496 20.02 20.77 16.16
C SER A 496 21.17 21.37 16.97
N LEU A 497 22.16 20.56 17.34
CA LEU A 497 23.35 21.02 18.06
C LEU A 497 24.20 21.99 17.21
N ARG A 498 24.43 21.68 15.93
CA ARG A 498 25.22 22.56 15.02
C ARG A 498 24.49 23.87 14.72
N VAL A 499 23.20 23.81 14.44
CA VAL A 499 22.38 25.02 14.28
C VAL A 499 22.38 25.86 15.55
N GLY A 500 22.27 25.24 16.73
CA GLY A 500 22.37 25.93 18.01
C GLY A 500 23.67 26.73 18.15
N PHE A 501 24.82 26.14 17.83
CA PHE A 501 26.11 26.85 17.89
C PHE A 501 26.21 28.04 16.92
N VAL A 502 25.76 27.86 15.67
CA VAL A 502 25.79 28.95 14.67
C VAL A 502 24.85 30.07 15.08
N SER A 503 23.64 29.73 15.49
CA SER A 503 22.65 30.72 15.92
C SER A 503 23.08 31.46 17.18
N ASN A 504 23.75 30.79 18.14
CA ASN A 504 24.31 31.46 19.32
C ASN A 504 25.40 32.47 18.95
N THR A 505 26.11 32.28 17.83
CA THR A 505 27.05 33.27 17.31
C THR A 505 26.34 34.54 16.81
N ILE A 506 25.15 34.38 16.21
CA ILE A 506 24.28 35.50 15.84
C ILE A 506 23.79 36.24 17.09
N VAL A 507 23.36 35.50 18.12
CA VAL A 507 22.97 36.09 19.41
C VAL A 507 24.12 36.87 20.03
N PHE A 508 25.33 36.30 20.04
CA PHE A 508 26.52 36.98 20.56
C PHE A 508 26.80 38.30 19.83
N ALA A 509 26.70 38.32 18.50
CA ALA A 509 26.86 39.54 17.71
C ALA A 509 25.79 40.60 18.03
N ILE A 510 24.53 40.18 18.18
CA ILE A 510 23.40 41.05 18.55
C ILE A 510 23.62 41.64 19.96
N LEU A 511 24.00 40.82 20.93
CA LEU A 511 24.20 41.24 22.32
C LEU A 511 25.40 42.18 22.47
N ILE A 512 26.54 41.89 21.82
CA ILE A 512 27.67 42.83 21.79
C ILE A 512 27.24 44.14 21.15
N GLY A 513 26.48 44.08 20.06
CA GLY A 513 25.96 45.27 19.42
C GLY A 513 25.07 46.12 20.32
N ALA A 514 24.20 45.48 21.10
CA ALA A 514 23.38 46.15 22.11
C ALA A 514 24.25 46.78 23.22
N VAL A 515 25.34 46.13 23.65
CA VAL A 515 26.28 46.66 24.65
C VAL A 515 27.06 47.88 24.11
N VAL A 516 27.59 47.78 22.89
CA VAL A 516 28.33 48.89 22.24
C VAL A 516 27.42 50.09 22.01
N MET A 517 26.18 49.85 21.61
CA MET A 517 25.17 50.89 21.38
C MET A 517 24.38 51.27 22.64
N SER A 518 24.72 50.73 23.81
CA SER A 518 23.95 50.92 25.06
C SER A 518 23.75 52.39 25.44
N LYS A 519 24.71 53.26 25.11
CA LYS A 519 24.60 54.72 25.34
C LYS A 519 23.54 55.40 24.47
N ASN A 520 23.20 54.81 23.33
CA ASN A 520 22.29 55.35 22.33
C ASN A 520 20.94 54.62 22.28
N LEU A 521 20.73 53.63 23.15
CA LEU A 521 19.54 52.80 23.20
C LEU A 521 18.85 52.97 24.56
N SER A 522 17.52 53.02 24.58
CA SER A 522 16.78 53.03 25.84
C SER A 522 16.76 51.63 26.48
N GLN A 523 16.56 51.58 27.80
CA GLN A 523 16.60 50.33 28.56
C GLN A 523 15.56 49.31 28.08
N GLY A 524 14.34 49.76 27.73
CA GLY A 524 13.31 48.90 27.17
C GLY A 524 13.71 48.29 25.81
N ILE A 525 14.38 49.07 24.95
CA ILE A 525 14.83 48.61 23.63
C ILE A 525 15.95 47.56 23.77
N ILE A 526 16.85 47.73 24.74
CA ILE A 526 17.88 46.72 25.06
C ILE A 526 17.22 45.41 25.50
N GLY A 527 16.21 45.46 26.39
CA GLY A 527 15.45 44.29 26.81
C GLY A 527 14.74 43.56 25.66
N LEU A 528 14.16 44.32 24.73
CA LEU A 528 13.52 43.77 23.53
C LEU A 528 14.53 43.04 22.63
N VAL A 529 15.69 43.65 22.34
CA VAL A 529 16.74 43.04 21.51
C VAL A 529 17.31 41.77 22.14
N ILE A 530 17.50 41.76 23.46
CA ILE A 530 17.95 40.56 24.18
C ILE A 530 16.92 39.45 24.02
N THR A 531 15.64 39.75 24.25
CA THR A 531 14.54 38.78 24.16
C THR A 531 14.41 38.23 22.74
N TYR A 532 14.49 39.09 21.72
CA TYR A 532 14.42 38.67 20.32
C TYR A 532 15.64 37.85 19.92
N GLY A 533 16.84 38.31 20.30
CA GLY A 533 18.11 37.63 20.04
C GLY A 533 18.12 36.22 20.60
N LEU A 534 17.77 36.03 21.87
CA LEU A 534 17.78 34.72 22.54
C LEU A 534 16.82 33.69 21.91
N ASN A 535 15.77 34.14 21.20
CA ASN A 535 14.82 33.24 20.53
C ASN A 535 15.24 32.83 19.11
N ILE A 536 16.18 33.53 18.47
CA ILE A 536 16.61 33.23 17.10
C ILE A 536 17.09 31.78 16.93
N PRO A 537 17.91 31.20 17.84
CA PRO A 537 18.37 29.82 17.71
C PRO A 537 17.25 28.79 17.63
N ALA A 538 16.26 28.87 18.52
CA ALA A 538 15.16 27.93 18.56
C ALA A 538 14.27 28.03 17.31
N ASN A 539 13.91 29.26 16.88
CA ASN A 539 13.08 29.47 15.69
C ASN A 539 13.77 28.93 14.43
N LEU A 540 15.07 29.21 14.26
CA LEU A 540 15.84 28.75 13.11
C LEU A 540 15.94 27.22 13.07
N ALA A 541 16.22 26.57 14.21
CA ALA A 541 16.26 25.11 14.30
C ALA A 541 14.90 24.46 13.98
N ASN A 542 13.82 25.02 14.52
CA ASN A 542 12.46 24.54 14.26
C ASN A 542 12.10 24.70 12.78
N LEU A 543 12.46 25.85 12.17
CA LEU A 543 12.15 26.17 10.78
C LEU A 543 12.69 25.10 9.82
N VAL A 544 13.94 24.66 9.98
CA VAL A 544 14.52 23.65 9.07
C VAL A 544 13.83 22.30 9.23
N ASN A 545 13.49 21.89 10.45
CA ASN A 545 12.73 20.67 10.70
C ASN A 545 11.35 20.71 10.05
N MET A 546 10.64 21.82 10.18
CA MET A 546 9.32 22.00 9.54
C MET A 546 9.43 21.99 8.01
N TRP A 547 10.45 22.63 7.43
CA TRP A 547 10.69 22.58 5.99
C TRP A 547 10.95 21.15 5.49
N ALA A 548 11.74 20.36 6.22
CA ALA A 548 11.99 18.96 5.86
C ALA A 548 10.71 18.10 5.92
N GLN A 549 9.82 18.37 6.89
CA GLN A 549 8.51 17.72 6.99
C GLN A 549 7.59 18.14 5.83
N LEU A 550 7.54 19.43 5.49
CA LEU A 550 6.75 19.94 4.37
C LEU A 550 7.20 19.34 3.03
N GLU A 551 8.52 19.30 2.76
CA GLU A 551 9.05 18.70 1.54
C GLU A 551 8.70 17.21 1.43
N THR A 552 8.72 16.49 2.56
CA THR A 552 8.29 15.09 2.63
C THR A 552 6.79 14.95 2.40
N ALA A 553 5.98 15.87 2.91
CA ALA A 553 4.52 15.85 2.75
C ALA A 553 4.08 16.21 1.32
N LEU A 554 4.86 17.02 0.60
CA LEU A 554 4.60 17.39 -0.80
C LEU A 554 4.71 16.22 -1.80
N ILE A 555 5.25 15.07 -1.39
CA ILE A 555 5.26 13.83 -2.19
C ILE A 555 3.83 13.29 -2.38
N ALA A 556 2.92 13.50 -1.43
CA ALA A 556 1.54 13.04 -1.56
C ALA A 556 0.80 13.74 -2.72
N PRO A 557 0.76 15.09 -2.80
CA PRO A 557 0.20 15.80 -3.96
C PRO A 557 0.81 15.38 -5.30
N GLU A 558 2.10 15.07 -5.36
CA GLU A 558 2.78 14.58 -6.57
C GLU A 558 2.12 13.31 -7.09
N ARG A 559 1.94 12.32 -6.19
CA ARG A 559 1.31 11.04 -6.50
C ARG A 559 -0.17 11.17 -6.85
N LEU A 560 -0.89 12.06 -6.18
CA LEU A 560 -2.29 12.34 -6.51
C LEU A 560 -2.40 12.95 -7.90
N HIS A 561 -1.46 13.82 -8.27
CA HIS A 561 -1.42 14.44 -9.59
C HIS A 561 -1.15 13.42 -10.71
N GLU A 562 -0.25 12.45 -10.49
CA GLU A 562 -0.03 11.34 -11.42
C GLU A 562 -1.34 10.59 -11.74
N TYR A 563 -2.13 10.29 -10.70
CA TYR A 563 -3.39 9.55 -10.86
C TYR A 563 -4.51 10.40 -11.48
N SER A 564 -4.41 11.73 -11.36
CA SER A 564 -5.36 12.66 -12.02
C SER A 564 -5.15 12.77 -13.53
N ASN A 565 -3.96 12.41 -14.04
CA ASN A 565 -3.59 12.51 -15.45
C ASN A 565 -3.51 11.13 -16.15
N VAL A 566 -4.13 10.09 -15.56
CA VAL A 566 -4.19 8.77 -16.17
C VAL A 566 -4.99 8.87 -17.48
N PRO A 567 -4.52 8.25 -18.58
CA PRO A 567 -5.26 8.27 -19.84
C PRO A 567 -6.65 7.67 -19.66
N HIS A 568 -7.65 8.28 -20.27
CA HIS A 568 -9.02 7.79 -20.20
C HIS A 568 -9.22 6.56 -21.10
N GLU A 569 -10.16 5.69 -20.75
CA GLU A 569 -10.46 4.46 -21.51
C GLU A 569 -11.05 4.73 -22.91
N GLY A 570 -11.71 5.86 -23.11
CA GLY A 570 -12.35 6.24 -24.38
C GLY A 570 -13.36 7.38 -24.22
N GLU A 571 -14.01 7.76 -25.32
CA GLU A 571 -15.09 8.77 -25.30
C GLU A 571 -16.35 8.19 -24.63
N ARG A 572 -16.82 8.87 -23.58
CA ARG A 572 -17.97 8.41 -22.78
C ARG A 572 -19.31 8.64 -23.47
N GLU A 573 -19.43 9.79 -24.14
CA GLU A 573 -20.65 10.24 -24.80
C GLU A 573 -20.52 10.04 -26.32
N THR A 574 -21.62 9.65 -26.97
CA THR A 574 -21.66 9.42 -28.42
C THR A 574 -21.62 10.75 -29.17
N LYS A 575 -20.87 10.82 -30.28
CA LYS A 575 -20.85 12.01 -31.14
C LYS A 575 -22.26 12.27 -31.72
N PRO A 576 -22.67 13.54 -31.89
CA PRO A 576 -24.02 13.87 -32.37
C PRO A 576 -24.37 13.21 -33.70
N GLU A 577 -23.41 13.14 -34.62
CA GLU A 577 -23.56 12.53 -35.96
C GLU A 577 -23.90 11.03 -35.88
N VAL A 578 -23.27 10.31 -34.95
CA VAL A 578 -23.52 8.88 -34.74
C VAL A 578 -24.84 8.68 -34.00
N GLN A 579 -25.16 9.56 -33.04
CA GLN A 579 -26.43 9.51 -32.31
C GLN A 579 -27.64 9.68 -33.23
N GLU A 580 -27.54 10.55 -34.24
CA GLU A 580 -28.57 10.71 -35.26
C GLU A 580 -28.75 9.44 -36.11
N ALA A 581 -27.65 8.80 -36.50
CA ALA A 581 -27.68 7.53 -37.24
C ALA A 581 -28.24 6.35 -36.43
N MET A 582 -28.02 6.32 -35.11
CA MET A 582 -28.54 5.29 -34.20
C MET A 582 -30.05 5.44 -33.93
N GLY A 583 -30.56 6.68 -33.91
CA GLY A 583 -31.90 6.97 -33.40
C GLY A 583 -32.02 6.80 -31.88
N SER A 584 -33.21 7.08 -31.32
CA SER A 584 -33.42 7.08 -29.87
C SER A 584 -33.63 5.68 -29.25
N ALA A 585 -33.92 4.67 -30.08
CA ALA A 585 -34.31 3.34 -29.63
C ALA A 585 -33.24 2.26 -29.88
N TRP A 586 -31.99 2.65 -30.17
CA TRP A 586 -30.92 1.70 -30.41
C TRP A 586 -30.48 1.01 -29.10
N PRO A 587 -30.24 -0.32 -29.11
CA PRO A 587 -30.40 -1.26 -30.23
C PRO A 587 -31.85 -1.73 -30.40
N THR A 588 -32.28 -1.91 -31.64
CA THR A 588 -33.66 -2.28 -32.01
C THR A 588 -33.84 -3.77 -32.29
N GLN A 589 -32.92 -4.38 -33.03
CA GLN A 589 -32.99 -5.80 -33.41
C GLN A 589 -32.06 -6.65 -32.55
N GLY A 590 -30.94 -6.09 -32.09
CA GLY A 590 -29.92 -6.81 -31.33
C GLY A 590 -29.08 -7.73 -32.20
N ARG A 591 -28.91 -7.41 -33.49
CA ARG A 591 -28.01 -8.15 -34.40
C ARG A 591 -26.57 -7.77 -34.08
N VAL A 592 -25.70 -8.76 -33.89
CA VAL A 592 -24.28 -8.56 -33.57
C VAL A 592 -23.41 -9.23 -34.64
N GLU A 593 -22.45 -8.50 -35.19
CA GLU A 593 -21.57 -8.98 -36.25
C GLU A 593 -20.10 -8.69 -35.91
N PHE A 594 -19.30 -9.75 -35.87
CA PHE A 594 -17.85 -9.67 -35.76
C PHE A 594 -17.27 -9.78 -37.17
N ASP A 595 -16.53 -8.77 -37.61
CA ASP A 595 -15.83 -8.78 -38.90
C ASP A 595 -14.31 -8.73 -38.68
N LYS A 596 -13.66 -9.88 -38.86
CA LYS A 596 -12.20 -10.09 -38.80
C LYS A 596 -11.57 -9.56 -37.52
N VAL A 597 -12.27 -9.71 -36.40
CA VAL A 597 -11.88 -9.15 -35.13
C VAL A 597 -10.63 -9.83 -34.59
N SER A 598 -9.61 -9.04 -34.30
CA SER A 598 -8.41 -9.46 -33.58
C SER A 598 -8.30 -8.68 -32.27
N PHE A 599 -7.97 -9.37 -31.18
CA PHE A 599 -8.00 -8.80 -29.83
C PHE A 599 -6.73 -9.14 -29.05
N ARG A 600 -6.20 -8.17 -28.33
CA ARG A 600 -5.08 -8.32 -27.38
C ARG A 600 -5.32 -7.42 -26.16
N TYR A 601 -4.80 -7.82 -25.00
CA TYR A 601 -4.95 -7.04 -23.77
C TYR A 601 -4.01 -5.82 -23.73
N LYS A 602 -2.80 -5.95 -24.30
CA LYS A 602 -1.81 -4.86 -24.44
C LYS A 602 -1.30 -4.75 -25.87
N PRO A 603 -0.82 -3.58 -26.31
CA PRO A 603 -0.27 -3.39 -27.65
C PRO A 603 0.82 -4.41 -28.01
N ASP A 604 1.69 -4.72 -27.04
CA ASP A 604 2.82 -5.64 -27.20
C ASP A 604 2.48 -7.10 -26.88
N ASP A 605 1.25 -7.39 -26.43
CA ASP A 605 0.82 -8.76 -26.13
C ASP A 605 0.52 -9.53 -27.42
N PRO A 606 0.72 -10.86 -27.42
CA PRO A 606 0.24 -11.69 -28.51
C PRO A 606 -1.28 -11.60 -28.64
N LEU A 607 -1.77 -11.64 -29.89
CA LEU A 607 -3.20 -11.69 -30.19
C LEU A 607 -3.84 -12.93 -29.55
N VAL A 608 -4.86 -12.70 -28.73
CA VAL A 608 -5.68 -13.72 -28.06
C VAL A 608 -6.79 -14.20 -28.99
N LEU A 609 -7.49 -13.25 -29.63
CA LEU A 609 -8.41 -13.54 -30.73
C LEU A 609 -7.74 -13.12 -32.04
N LYS A 610 -7.86 -13.95 -33.07
CA LYS A 610 -7.21 -13.74 -34.37
C LYS A 610 -8.25 -13.91 -35.48
N ASN A 611 -8.56 -12.83 -36.18
CA ASN A 611 -9.42 -12.84 -37.37
C ASN A 611 -10.76 -13.58 -37.14
N VAL A 612 -11.45 -13.25 -36.06
CA VAL A 612 -12.72 -13.87 -35.69
C VAL A 612 -13.86 -13.18 -36.44
N SER A 613 -14.59 -13.93 -37.26
CA SER A 613 -15.78 -13.46 -37.97
C SER A 613 -16.98 -14.37 -37.74
N PHE A 614 -18.11 -13.79 -37.31
CA PHE A 614 -19.40 -14.46 -37.21
C PHE A 614 -20.53 -13.43 -37.05
N SER A 615 -21.77 -13.83 -37.33
CA SER A 615 -22.97 -13.00 -37.18
C SER A 615 -24.01 -13.70 -36.31
N ILE A 616 -24.61 -12.96 -35.38
CA ILE A 616 -25.70 -13.40 -34.50
C ILE A 616 -26.95 -12.60 -34.88
N GLN A 617 -28.07 -13.29 -35.11
CA GLN A 617 -29.33 -12.65 -35.43
C GLN A 617 -30.06 -12.15 -34.18
N GLY A 618 -30.94 -11.17 -34.36
CA GLY A 618 -31.80 -10.67 -33.28
C GLY A 618 -32.66 -11.78 -32.67
N GLY A 619 -32.69 -11.86 -31.34
CA GLY A 619 -33.47 -12.86 -30.59
C GLY A 619 -32.87 -14.27 -30.56
N GLU A 620 -31.66 -14.46 -31.08
CA GLU A 620 -30.98 -15.76 -31.12
C GLU A 620 -30.30 -16.11 -29.78
N LYS A 621 -30.37 -17.38 -29.36
CA LYS A 621 -29.71 -17.89 -28.14
C LYS A 621 -28.43 -18.63 -28.51
N ILE A 622 -27.27 -18.05 -28.18
CA ILE A 622 -25.96 -18.60 -28.55
C ILE A 622 -25.25 -19.15 -27.31
N GLY A 623 -24.66 -20.36 -27.44
CA GLY A 623 -23.77 -20.94 -26.43
C GLY A 623 -22.31 -20.88 -26.87
N VAL A 624 -21.42 -20.32 -26.04
CA VAL A 624 -19.98 -20.25 -26.30
C VAL A 624 -19.24 -21.27 -25.44
N VAL A 625 -18.66 -22.29 -26.06
CA VAL A 625 -17.95 -23.39 -25.37
C VAL A 625 -16.47 -23.44 -25.77
N GLY A 626 -15.62 -23.91 -24.85
CA GLY A 626 -14.18 -24.02 -25.07
C GLY A 626 -13.41 -24.26 -23.77
N ARG A 627 -12.14 -24.68 -23.88
CA ARG A 627 -11.26 -24.92 -22.72
C ARG A 627 -10.96 -23.63 -21.94
N THR A 628 -10.48 -23.75 -20.70
CA THR A 628 -9.94 -22.62 -19.91
C THR A 628 -8.82 -21.94 -20.70
N GLY A 629 -8.84 -20.61 -20.80
CA GLY A 629 -7.88 -19.84 -21.59
C GLY A 629 -8.14 -19.77 -23.10
N ALA A 630 -9.22 -20.37 -23.63
CA ALA A 630 -9.54 -20.33 -25.07
C ALA A 630 -10.04 -18.97 -25.61
N GLY A 631 -9.98 -17.89 -24.82
CA GLY A 631 -10.43 -16.55 -25.26
C GLY A 631 -11.92 -16.25 -25.10
N LYS A 632 -12.70 -17.10 -24.43
CA LYS A 632 -14.15 -16.90 -24.21
C LYS A 632 -14.47 -15.58 -23.49
N SER A 633 -13.78 -15.32 -22.38
CA SER A 633 -13.94 -14.06 -21.64
C SER A 633 -13.43 -12.87 -22.44
N SER A 634 -12.38 -13.06 -23.25
CA SER A 634 -11.82 -12.02 -24.12
C SER A 634 -12.83 -11.59 -25.20
N LEU A 635 -13.63 -12.52 -25.73
CA LEU A 635 -14.71 -12.21 -26.67
C LEU A 635 -15.78 -11.32 -26.03
N MET A 636 -16.18 -11.59 -24.79
CA MET A 636 -17.11 -10.73 -24.05
C MET A 636 -16.50 -9.36 -23.72
N MET A 637 -15.20 -9.31 -23.38
CA MET A 637 -14.49 -8.05 -23.13
C MET A 637 -14.37 -7.17 -24.38
N ALA A 638 -14.17 -7.78 -25.55
CA ALA A 638 -14.18 -7.08 -26.83
C ALA A 638 -15.58 -6.50 -27.14
N LEU A 639 -16.64 -7.28 -26.91
CA LEU A 639 -18.02 -6.84 -27.14
C LEU A 639 -18.43 -5.65 -26.25
N PHE A 640 -18.06 -5.67 -24.97
CA PHE A 640 -18.31 -4.56 -24.03
C PHE A 640 -17.32 -3.39 -24.19
N ARG A 641 -16.36 -3.52 -25.11
CA ARG A 641 -15.28 -2.55 -25.33
C ARG A 641 -14.60 -2.15 -24.03
N ILE A 642 -14.23 -3.16 -23.23
CA ILE A 642 -13.40 -2.99 -22.04
C ILE A 642 -11.94 -2.72 -22.44
N ASN A 643 -11.52 -3.37 -23.52
CA ASN A 643 -10.31 -3.06 -24.28
C ASN A 643 -10.71 -2.92 -25.75
N ASP A 644 -10.10 -1.98 -26.45
CA ASP A 644 -10.32 -1.81 -27.89
C ASP A 644 -9.81 -3.03 -28.67
N VAL A 645 -10.48 -3.32 -29.78
CA VAL A 645 -10.04 -4.34 -30.74
C VAL A 645 -8.78 -3.85 -31.45
N ALA A 646 -7.86 -4.78 -31.75
CA ALA A 646 -6.61 -4.45 -32.44
C ALA A 646 -6.82 -4.30 -33.95
N GLU A 647 -7.66 -5.15 -34.54
CA GLU A 647 -8.02 -5.14 -35.96
C GLU A 647 -9.46 -5.64 -36.11
N GLY A 648 -10.11 -5.29 -37.22
CA GLY A 648 -11.50 -5.64 -37.50
C GLY A 648 -12.51 -4.69 -36.83
N ALA A 649 -13.79 -5.05 -36.91
CA ALA A 649 -14.89 -4.25 -36.35
C ALA A 649 -15.97 -5.14 -35.72
N ILE A 650 -16.65 -4.61 -34.70
CA ILE A 650 -17.82 -5.23 -34.08
C ILE A 650 -19.01 -4.30 -34.35
N LEU A 651 -19.98 -4.79 -35.12
CA LEU A 651 -21.18 -4.04 -35.47
C LEU A 651 -22.38 -4.51 -34.66
N ILE A 652 -23.16 -3.58 -34.14
CA ILE A 652 -24.44 -3.84 -33.46
C ILE A 652 -25.54 -3.08 -34.21
N ASP A 653 -26.51 -3.81 -34.76
CA ASP A 653 -27.54 -3.30 -35.69
C ASP A 653 -26.93 -2.52 -36.88
N GLY A 654 -25.76 -2.96 -37.36
CA GLY A 654 -25.05 -2.36 -38.49
C GLY A 654 -24.19 -1.13 -38.15
N ILE A 655 -24.14 -0.73 -36.88
CA ILE A 655 -23.35 0.42 -36.41
C ILE A 655 -22.09 -0.09 -35.71
N ASP A 656 -20.93 0.45 -36.09
CA ASP A 656 -19.65 0.09 -35.47
C ASP A 656 -19.58 0.58 -34.03
N SER A 657 -19.40 -0.37 -33.09
CA SER A 657 -19.24 -0.13 -31.66
C SER A 657 -18.07 0.80 -31.32
N ALA A 658 -17.05 0.93 -32.18
CA ALA A 658 -15.94 1.85 -31.97
C ALA A 658 -16.36 3.33 -32.04
N THR A 659 -17.44 3.62 -32.77
CA THR A 659 -17.97 4.99 -32.97
C THR A 659 -18.98 5.43 -31.91
N VAL A 660 -19.52 4.46 -31.15
CA VAL A 660 -20.52 4.70 -30.10
C VAL A 660 -19.82 5.04 -28.78
N GLY A 661 -20.37 6.00 -28.03
CA GLY A 661 -19.87 6.35 -26.70
C GLY A 661 -20.04 5.20 -25.72
N LEU A 662 -19.04 4.98 -24.86
CA LEU A 662 -19.01 3.82 -23.97
C LEU A 662 -20.21 3.73 -23.02
N ARG A 663 -20.77 4.88 -22.59
CA ARG A 663 -21.95 4.91 -21.72
C ARG A 663 -23.16 4.30 -22.42
N GLN A 664 -23.44 4.75 -23.65
CA GLN A 664 -24.58 4.30 -24.44
C GLN A 664 -24.42 2.83 -24.86
N LEU A 665 -23.21 2.43 -25.27
CA LEU A 665 -22.92 1.04 -25.64
C LEU A 665 -23.16 0.09 -24.46
N ARG A 666 -22.64 0.43 -23.27
CA ARG A 666 -22.69 -0.46 -22.09
C ARG A 666 -24.06 -0.44 -21.39
N SER A 667 -24.83 0.65 -21.47
CA SER A 667 -26.23 0.65 -20.98
C SER A 667 -27.15 -0.23 -21.81
N SER A 668 -26.82 -0.46 -23.08
CA SER A 668 -27.59 -1.28 -24.01
C SER A 668 -27.25 -2.78 -23.94
N LEU A 669 -26.27 -3.18 -23.13
CA LEU A 669 -25.81 -4.57 -22.98
C LEU A 669 -25.84 -4.97 -21.51
N ALA A 670 -26.29 -6.20 -21.22
CA ALA A 670 -26.28 -6.75 -19.87
C ALA A 670 -25.26 -7.89 -19.75
N ILE A 671 -24.54 -7.93 -18.63
CA ILE A 671 -23.56 -8.99 -18.32
C ILE A 671 -23.73 -9.47 -16.89
N ILE A 672 -23.65 -10.78 -16.70
CA ILE A 672 -23.47 -11.40 -15.39
C ILE A 672 -21.98 -11.74 -15.27
N PRO A 673 -21.23 -11.09 -14.36
CA PRO A 673 -19.80 -11.36 -14.21
C PRO A 673 -19.56 -12.75 -13.63
N GLN A 674 -18.39 -13.34 -13.93
CA GLN A 674 -18.01 -14.65 -13.40
C GLN A 674 -17.90 -14.67 -11.87
N ASN A 675 -17.40 -13.58 -11.29
CA ASN A 675 -17.35 -13.39 -9.84
C ASN A 675 -18.42 -12.37 -9.46
N PRO A 676 -19.45 -12.74 -8.69
CA PRO A 676 -20.41 -11.76 -8.19
C PRO A 676 -19.70 -10.84 -7.20
N VAL A 677 -19.67 -9.54 -7.50
CA VAL A 677 -19.11 -8.52 -6.61
C VAL A 677 -20.27 -7.81 -5.95
N LEU A 678 -20.49 -8.10 -4.66
CA LEU A 678 -21.50 -7.42 -3.85
C LEU A 678 -20.87 -6.22 -3.15
N PHE A 679 -21.45 -5.04 -3.36
CA PHE A 679 -21.04 -3.83 -2.63
C PHE A 679 -21.69 -3.78 -1.25
N LYS A 680 -21.02 -3.13 -0.30
CA LYS A 680 -21.58 -2.89 1.05
C LYS A 680 -22.77 -1.94 0.93
N GLY A 681 -23.96 -2.40 1.29
CA GLY A 681 -25.19 -1.62 1.20
C GLY A 681 -26.42 -2.47 1.51
N THR A 682 -27.60 -1.94 1.25
CA THR A 682 -28.83 -2.73 1.28
C THR A 682 -28.93 -3.60 0.03
N LEU A 683 -29.70 -4.69 0.09
CA LEU A 683 -29.97 -5.51 -1.09
C LEU A 683 -30.68 -4.68 -2.19
N ARG A 684 -31.55 -3.73 -1.80
CA ARG A 684 -32.20 -2.81 -2.74
C ARG A 684 -31.17 -1.97 -3.50
N ASN A 685 -30.26 -1.30 -2.81
CA ASN A 685 -29.23 -0.46 -3.46
C ASN A 685 -28.31 -1.28 -4.37
N TYR A 686 -28.17 -2.58 -4.13
CA TYR A 686 -27.42 -3.46 -5.02
C TYR A 686 -28.22 -3.84 -6.28
N MET A 687 -29.52 -4.07 -6.15
CA MET A 687 -30.39 -4.44 -7.27
C MET A 687 -30.77 -3.23 -8.13
N ASP A 688 -30.90 -2.06 -7.52
CA ASP A 688 -31.29 -0.80 -8.12
C ASP A 688 -30.47 0.34 -7.49
N PRO A 689 -29.26 0.59 -8.01
CA PRO A 689 -28.37 1.64 -7.50
C PRO A 689 -28.78 3.06 -7.94
N PHE A 690 -29.69 3.19 -8.92
CA PHE A 690 -30.12 4.47 -9.47
C PHE A 690 -31.50 4.93 -8.96
N GLU A 691 -32.20 4.07 -8.22
CA GLU A 691 -33.58 4.29 -7.76
C GLU A 691 -34.57 4.48 -8.93
N GLU A 692 -34.35 3.73 -10.03
CA GLU A 692 -35.11 3.82 -11.29
C GLU A 692 -36.28 2.81 -11.38
#